data_AF-A0A428UAK4-F1
#
_entry.id   AF-A0A428UAK4-F1
#
_cell.length_a   1.000
_cell.length_b   1.000
_cell.length_c   1.000
_cell.angle_alpha   90.00
_cell.angle_beta   90.00
_cell.angle_gamma   90.00
#
_symmetry.space_group_name_H-M   'P 1'
#
loop_
_entity.id
_entity.type
_entity.pdbx_description
1 polymer ?
#
loop_
_entity_poly.entity_id
_entity_poly.type
_entity_poly.pdbx_seq_one_letter_code
_entity_poly.pdbx_strand_id
1 'polypeptide(L)'
;MGNSISYTTSDCEVDLLNDAGTIKGLQFNSKSRRFAGVPYAQPPVGDLRWRKPQPFPKNHKYSASDDTPFDATVFGPVCPQANYSKTVSEHVPNHVYDEDCLRLNIWTPVPDPNRPDQKWPVMVWFHGGWFQVGDPSQEQSMDPTELISTGKLNAVFVAVGYRLNVFGFLAGRALLEESSGQAVGNYGLWDQRLAMDWIYENIAAFGGDPENIVLAGRSAGAYSVLAQVLYDFRGNESRNRFRRLVMYSNAIPTQPKTPEDCEQQFDELCEYFGVPIDADGAERLRKLRDISSEDLCAAIMELKNHTFRPVTDSVFIHPGIFEYYRDGSFAAKFKKRGLKILIGEVLDEDTLYAVTNPPDPNPASLRLQISNYYSPETTDRLLKHYALPQTKDERDWQQMFGRIVADGQVRAPSRDLVNNLVQNGVEIKNVWRYLIAYRLSFITNEVAPASFGVSHAMDRPIWNYSITHGPTIAERELMDDWIRDLCAFVRDEEGYQYGTKEPDEYKVMTPEGTIRIQKDPRWGELLELAGLKCHQPRKFNILKPSIHMSHRCSEMPSRDPPKPRSDEEKAMSTTRNEDSSTVEVEKSPREVHGWKWALSYTAMLSTTFLFALDNTIVADIQPAILKDLGAIELLPWVGTGFALGTMAVLPWSKVYGIFSIREIYIFNILLFEVGSALCGAAPNMNAMILGRVIAGVGGSGMYSGTLTYVSVCTTMKERALYMAGSTVVWGIGTVLGPVVGGAFAESGATWRWGFYINLVVGAVFAPAYLFLFPSLNPQPELSTKQKLRNMDWPMTFVFLAGSAFFIMAISFGGTLYSWRSAAEIVFWTLSGVFLVVFVVLLKFHPGVSKEHQLWPSHFLKMPVVMNMQLQIFLSGGIILTIIYYIPLYFQFIRGDGALDAGVRLLPLIIAMVVTCMVSGILLPKTPRFSPWYIVGSTLVLIGTALMYTVNEDTNNANIYGYNILIGVGAGCYIVTGFTVVQSLVPAADTANAVATMTIAQNMGMVVFLSVCGTVFQNTAIKEVGQALPQLSPDEITELVAGTSSKAFQSLSPSERSTVIMNITSAIRNVWLWFLVAAALSFAFSLPLAVSSCTPELSYDLAD
;
A
#
# COMPACT_ATOMS: atom_id res chain seq x y z
N MET A 1 6.90 1.79 -13.96
CA MET A 1 6.93 0.45 -14.58
C MET A 1 5.58 0.19 -15.23
N GLY A 2 5.53 -0.55 -16.34
CA GLY A 2 4.30 -1.12 -16.90
C GLY A 2 3.29 -0.17 -17.53
N ASN A 3 2.85 -0.48 -18.75
CA ASN A 3 1.55 -0.01 -19.24
C ASN A 3 0.47 -0.76 -18.43
N SER A 4 -0.40 -0.05 -17.72
CA SER A 4 -1.62 -0.66 -17.19
C SER A 4 -2.49 -1.11 -18.36
N ILE A 5 -2.74 -2.42 -18.46
CA ILE A 5 -3.65 -2.95 -19.48
C ILE A 5 -5.07 -2.59 -19.05
N SER A 6 -5.61 -1.53 -19.66
CA SER A 6 -7.03 -1.20 -19.57
C SER A 6 -7.82 -2.09 -20.54
N TYR A 7 -8.93 -2.62 -20.03
CA TYR A 7 -9.97 -3.24 -20.84
C TYR A 7 -11.20 -2.36 -20.77
N THR A 8 -11.97 -2.26 -21.86
CA THR A 8 -13.36 -1.85 -21.74
C THR A 8 -14.16 -3.03 -21.16
N THR A 9 -15.09 -2.72 -20.27
CA THR A 9 -15.94 -3.70 -19.60
C THR A 9 -17.37 -3.55 -20.07
N SER A 10 -18.05 -4.66 -20.32
CA SER A 10 -19.49 -4.70 -20.57
C SER A 10 -20.15 -5.78 -19.70
N ASP A 11 -21.41 -5.58 -19.37
CA ASP A 11 -22.20 -6.57 -18.65
C ASP A 11 -22.38 -7.86 -19.47
N CYS A 12 -22.37 -9.01 -18.80
CA CYS A 12 -22.72 -10.31 -19.39
C CYS A 12 -23.44 -11.19 -18.37
N GLU A 13 -24.27 -12.11 -18.83
CA GLU A 13 -25.11 -12.95 -17.97
C GLU A 13 -24.97 -14.43 -18.34
N VAL A 14 -25.19 -15.30 -17.35
CA VAL A 14 -25.20 -16.76 -17.47
C VAL A 14 -26.36 -17.32 -16.66
N ASP A 15 -27.24 -18.08 -17.31
CA ASP A 15 -28.30 -18.85 -16.65
C ASP A 15 -27.73 -20.15 -16.10
N LEU A 16 -27.93 -20.40 -14.81
CA LEU A 16 -27.54 -21.67 -14.19
C LEU A 16 -28.46 -22.81 -14.61
N LEU A 17 -27.92 -24.03 -14.54
CA LEU A 17 -28.67 -25.25 -14.83
C LEU A 17 -29.82 -25.47 -13.82
N ASN A 18 -30.84 -26.21 -14.24
CA ASN A 18 -31.98 -26.61 -13.42
C ASN A 18 -32.82 -25.46 -12.83
N ASP A 19 -32.91 -24.31 -13.51
CA ASP A 19 -33.69 -23.14 -13.07
C ASP A 19 -33.21 -22.57 -11.71
N ALA A 20 -31.91 -22.67 -11.44
CA ALA A 20 -31.27 -22.09 -10.25
C ALA A 20 -31.07 -20.56 -10.32
N GLY A 21 -31.54 -19.90 -11.39
CA GLY A 21 -31.46 -18.45 -11.61
C GLY A 21 -30.25 -18.00 -12.42
N THR A 22 -30.18 -16.69 -12.64
CA THR A 22 -29.19 -16.04 -13.51
C THR A 22 -28.09 -15.35 -12.70
N ILE A 23 -26.84 -15.38 -13.19
CA ILE A 23 -25.69 -14.68 -12.61
C ILE A 23 -25.19 -13.64 -13.62
N LYS A 24 -25.02 -12.40 -13.15
CA LYS A 24 -24.47 -11.27 -13.91
C LYS A 24 -22.98 -11.08 -13.61
N GLY A 25 -22.15 -10.93 -14.63
CA GLY A 25 -20.70 -10.65 -14.52
C GLY A 25 -20.22 -9.64 -15.56
N LEU A 26 -18.89 -9.50 -15.69
CA LEU A 26 -18.24 -8.53 -16.58
C LEU A 26 -17.47 -9.23 -17.70
N GLN A 27 -17.63 -8.77 -18.94
CA GLN A 27 -16.78 -9.13 -20.08
C GLN A 27 -15.71 -8.05 -20.30
N PHE A 28 -14.45 -8.47 -20.43
CA PHE A 28 -13.28 -7.61 -20.64
C PHE A 28 -12.87 -7.69 -22.12
N ASN A 29 -13.21 -6.69 -22.94
CA ASN A 29 -13.01 -6.69 -24.40
C ASN A 29 -13.45 -8.04 -25.04
N SER A 30 -12.54 -8.63 -25.83
CA SER A 30 -12.56 -10.00 -26.36
C SER A 30 -11.62 -10.95 -25.59
N LYS A 31 -11.19 -10.56 -24.38
CA LYS A 31 -10.13 -11.24 -23.61
C LYS A 31 -10.70 -12.32 -22.69
N SER A 32 -11.62 -11.96 -21.81
CA SER A 32 -12.23 -12.86 -20.82
C SER A 32 -13.62 -12.37 -20.40
N ARG A 33 -14.36 -13.23 -19.69
CA ARG A 33 -15.46 -12.83 -18.79
C ARG A 33 -15.07 -13.16 -17.35
N ARG A 34 -15.62 -12.44 -16.37
CA ARG A 34 -15.45 -12.69 -14.92
C ARG A 34 -16.80 -12.65 -14.20
N PHE A 35 -17.02 -13.64 -13.35
CA PHE A 35 -18.13 -13.74 -12.40
C PHE A 35 -17.51 -13.93 -11.01
N ALA A 36 -17.57 -12.89 -10.19
CA ALA A 36 -16.88 -12.77 -8.91
C ALA A 36 -17.85 -12.90 -7.72
N GLY A 37 -17.40 -13.44 -6.59
CA GLY A 37 -18.19 -13.51 -5.36
C GLY A 37 -19.38 -14.49 -5.38
N VAL A 38 -19.40 -15.46 -6.29
CA VAL A 38 -20.50 -16.44 -6.42
C VAL A 38 -20.48 -17.39 -5.21
N PRO A 39 -21.50 -17.42 -4.34
CA PRO A 39 -21.48 -18.28 -3.17
C PRO A 39 -21.73 -19.75 -3.56
N TYR A 40 -21.02 -20.69 -2.92
CA TYR A 40 -21.20 -22.14 -3.15
C TYR A 40 -21.71 -22.90 -1.92
N ALA A 41 -21.82 -22.23 -0.77
CA ALA A 41 -22.23 -22.81 0.50
C ALA A 41 -22.96 -21.76 1.36
N GLN A 42 -23.67 -22.22 2.38
CA GLN A 42 -24.22 -21.34 3.41
C GLN A 42 -23.09 -20.68 4.23
N PRO A 43 -23.28 -19.43 4.73
CA PRO A 43 -22.27 -18.74 5.53
C PRO A 43 -21.87 -19.55 6.78
N PRO A 44 -20.58 -19.85 7.03
CA PRO A 44 -20.12 -20.68 8.14
C PRO A 44 -20.06 -19.91 9.48
N VAL A 45 -21.06 -19.08 9.75
CA VAL A 45 -21.14 -18.15 10.90
C VAL A 45 -21.85 -18.74 12.12
N GLY A 46 -21.59 -18.20 13.30
CA GLY A 46 -22.27 -18.59 14.55
C GLY A 46 -22.11 -20.09 14.83
N ASP A 47 -23.23 -20.81 14.98
CA ASP A 47 -23.25 -22.27 15.19
C ASP A 47 -22.65 -23.08 14.03
N LEU A 48 -22.47 -22.51 12.83
CA LEU A 48 -21.80 -23.16 11.70
C LEU A 48 -20.26 -22.97 11.74
N ARG A 49 -19.73 -22.11 12.62
CA ARG A 49 -18.29 -21.97 12.84
C ARG A 49 -17.72 -23.29 13.38
N TRP A 50 -16.61 -23.73 12.78
CA TRP A 50 -15.98 -25.04 13.00
C TRP A 50 -16.89 -26.25 12.73
N ARG A 51 -17.77 -26.16 11.74
CA ARG A 51 -18.49 -27.31 11.19
C ARG A 51 -18.19 -27.49 9.70
N LYS A 52 -18.47 -28.68 9.15
CA LYS A 52 -18.45 -28.91 7.69
C LYS A 52 -19.35 -27.87 7.01
N PRO A 53 -18.94 -27.31 5.86
CA PRO A 53 -19.76 -26.33 5.15
C PRO A 53 -21.08 -26.97 4.73
N GLN A 54 -22.16 -26.19 4.80
CA GLN A 54 -23.49 -26.67 4.45
C GLN A 54 -23.79 -26.27 3.00
N PRO A 55 -24.19 -27.21 2.12
CA PRO A 55 -24.68 -26.85 0.80
C PRO A 55 -25.94 -25.98 0.90
N PHE A 56 -26.21 -25.19 -0.12
CA PHE A 56 -27.53 -24.56 -0.24
C PHE A 56 -28.64 -25.62 -0.37
N PRO A 57 -29.87 -25.34 0.12
CA PRO A 57 -31.03 -26.17 -0.16
C PRO A 57 -31.23 -26.39 -1.67
N LYS A 58 -31.75 -27.56 -2.08
CA LYS A 58 -31.94 -27.91 -3.50
C LYS A 58 -32.87 -26.97 -4.29
N ASN A 59 -33.65 -26.15 -3.61
CA ASN A 59 -34.56 -25.15 -4.16
C ASN A 59 -34.02 -23.71 -4.05
N HIS A 60 -32.73 -23.54 -3.72
CA HIS A 60 -32.07 -22.23 -3.71
C HIS A 60 -32.01 -21.68 -5.14
N LYS A 61 -32.42 -20.42 -5.30
CA LYS A 61 -32.18 -19.62 -6.50
C LYS A 61 -31.19 -18.51 -6.20
N TYR A 62 -30.31 -18.23 -7.15
CA TYR A 62 -29.35 -17.14 -7.11
C TYR A 62 -29.99 -15.80 -7.46
N SER A 63 -30.99 -15.80 -8.35
CA SER A 63 -31.80 -14.62 -8.64
C SER A 63 -32.69 -14.24 -7.45
N ALA A 64 -32.96 -12.95 -7.31
CA ALA A 64 -33.92 -12.43 -6.33
C ALA A 64 -35.36 -12.85 -6.69
N SER A 65 -36.31 -12.62 -5.78
CA SER A 65 -37.73 -12.99 -5.95
C SER A 65 -38.48 -12.24 -7.06
N ASP A 66 -37.84 -11.24 -7.67
CA ASP A 66 -38.31 -10.47 -8.83
C ASP A 66 -37.54 -10.84 -10.13
N ASP A 67 -36.86 -11.98 -10.12
CA ASP A 67 -35.97 -12.50 -11.17
C ASP A 67 -34.72 -11.64 -11.46
N THR A 68 -34.38 -10.66 -10.62
CA THR A 68 -33.11 -9.92 -10.74
C THR A 68 -31.91 -10.87 -10.62
N PRO A 69 -30.96 -10.90 -11.58
CA PRO A 69 -29.76 -11.75 -11.51
C PRO A 69 -28.89 -11.48 -10.29
N PHE A 70 -28.16 -12.51 -9.83
CA PHE A 70 -27.12 -12.33 -8.80
C PHE A 70 -25.96 -11.49 -9.36
N ASP A 71 -25.66 -10.36 -8.70
CA ASP A 71 -24.54 -9.49 -9.09
C ASP A 71 -23.18 -10.09 -8.70
N ALA A 72 -22.52 -10.67 -9.69
CA ALA A 72 -21.16 -11.19 -9.63
C ALA A 72 -20.18 -10.28 -10.41
N THR A 73 -20.43 -8.98 -10.52
CA THR A 73 -19.48 -8.03 -11.14
C THR A 73 -18.33 -7.64 -10.19
N VAL A 74 -18.61 -7.67 -8.88
CA VAL A 74 -17.70 -7.26 -7.78
C VAL A 74 -17.21 -8.49 -6.98
N PHE A 75 -15.98 -8.44 -6.46
CA PHE A 75 -15.44 -9.48 -5.58
C PHE A 75 -16.16 -9.51 -4.22
N GLY A 76 -16.51 -10.71 -3.76
CA GLY A 76 -17.00 -10.95 -2.40
C GLY A 76 -15.88 -10.92 -1.35
N PRO A 77 -16.22 -11.04 -0.05
CA PRO A 77 -15.24 -11.02 1.03
C PRO A 77 -14.28 -12.23 0.99
N VAL A 78 -13.10 -12.04 1.56
CA VAL A 78 -12.08 -13.06 1.77
C VAL A 78 -12.20 -13.61 3.20
N CYS A 79 -11.85 -14.87 3.42
CA CYS A 79 -11.96 -15.48 4.75
C CYS A 79 -11.06 -14.77 5.78
N PRO A 80 -11.49 -14.66 7.06
CA PRO A 80 -10.76 -13.88 8.05
C PRO A 80 -9.40 -14.50 8.33
N GLN A 81 -8.38 -13.65 8.39
CA GLN A 81 -6.99 -14.07 8.53
C GLN A 81 -6.15 -13.04 9.26
N ALA A 82 -5.21 -13.52 10.07
CA ALA A 82 -4.29 -12.66 10.81
C ALA A 82 -3.33 -11.94 9.85
N ASN A 83 -2.91 -10.73 10.23
CA ASN A 83 -1.94 -9.99 9.44
C ASN A 83 -0.50 -10.39 9.80
N TYR A 84 0.00 -11.44 9.15
CA TYR A 84 1.41 -11.90 9.25
C TYR A 84 2.41 -10.97 8.52
N SER A 85 1.99 -9.85 7.93
CA SER A 85 2.80 -9.12 6.95
C SER A 85 3.98 -8.34 7.54
N LYS A 86 4.00 -8.09 8.86
CA LYS A 86 5.12 -7.44 9.60
C LYS A 86 6.49 -8.06 9.29
N THR A 87 6.54 -9.33 8.92
CA THR A 87 7.79 -10.09 8.71
C THR A 87 8.21 -10.21 7.24
N VAL A 88 7.35 -9.90 6.26
CA VAL A 88 7.65 -10.21 4.84
C VAL A 88 7.15 -9.19 3.81
N SER A 89 6.00 -8.53 4.00
CA SER A 89 5.46 -7.55 3.03
C SER A 89 4.73 -6.40 3.71
N GLU A 90 5.11 -5.16 3.40
CA GLU A 90 4.40 -3.96 3.87
C GLU A 90 3.23 -3.56 2.95
N HIS A 91 3.01 -4.31 1.87
CA HIS A 91 1.84 -4.19 1.02
C HIS A 91 0.91 -5.37 1.28
N VAL A 92 -0.17 -5.12 2.02
CA VAL A 92 -1.31 -6.04 2.18
C VAL A 92 -2.37 -5.62 1.16
N PRO A 93 -2.93 -6.53 0.34
CA PRO A 93 -4.06 -6.19 -0.51
C PRO A 93 -5.28 -5.82 0.36
N ASN A 94 -5.98 -4.74 0.01
CA ASN A 94 -7.17 -4.28 0.73
C ASN A 94 -8.39 -5.16 0.40
N HIS A 95 -8.43 -6.37 0.97
CA HIS A 95 -9.63 -7.21 0.96
C HIS A 95 -10.62 -6.77 2.04
N VAL A 96 -11.91 -6.97 1.76
CA VAL A 96 -12.94 -7.06 2.80
C VAL A 96 -12.86 -8.45 3.40
N TYR A 97 -12.77 -8.57 4.72
CA TYR A 97 -12.76 -9.86 5.42
C TYR A 97 -14.11 -10.10 6.10
N ASP A 98 -14.65 -11.30 5.96
CA ASP A 98 -15.90 -11.74 6.58
C ASP A 98 -15.88 -13.28 6.70
N GLU A 99 -16.61 -13.86 7.65
CA GLU A 99 -16.79 -15.31 7.71
C GLU A 99 -17.70 -15.85 6.59
N ASP A 100 -18.56 -15.02 5.96
CA ASP A 100 -19.32 -15.35 4.73
C ASP A 100 -18.43 -15.34 3.44
N CYS A 101 -17.32 -16.06 3.52
CA CYS A 101 -16.26 -16.09 2.51
C CYS A 101 -16.28 -17.33 1.60
N LEU A 102 -17.29 -18.20 1.70
CA LEU A 102 -17.40 -19.43 0.89
C LEU A 102 -17.88 -19.12 -0.53
N ARG A 103 -16.99 -18.48 -1.28
CA ARG A 103 -17.23 -17.77 -2.55
C ARG A 103 -16.29 -18.29 -3.64
N LEU A 104 -16.75 -18.27 -4.89
CA LEU A 104 -15.97 -18.56 -6.10
C LEU A 104 -15.77 -17.28 -6.92
N ASN A 105 -14.61 -17.19 -7.57
CA ASN A 105 -14.36 -16.26 -8.66
C ASN A 105 -14.06 -17.06 -9.93
N ILE A 106 -14.85 -16.84 -10.98
CA ILE A 106 -14.84 -17.62 -12.23
C ILE A 106 -14.44 -16.68 -13.36
N TRP A 107 -13.41 -17.04 -14.13
CA TRP A 107 -13.06 -16.39 -15.40
C TRP A 107 -13.25 -17.36 -16.55
N THR A 108 -13.83 -16.91 -17.66
CA THR A 108 -14.03 -17.72 -18.87
C THR A 108 -13.35 -17.06 -20.07
N PRO A 109 -13.00 -17.81 -21.12
CA PRO A 109 -12.82 -17.24 -22.45
C PRO A 109 -14.11 -16.56 -22.92
N VAL A 110 -14.02 -15.62 -23.87
CA VAL A 110 -15.20 -15.05 -24.52
C VAL A 110 -15.73 -16.05 -25.56
N PRO A 111 -17.02 -16.45 -25.53
CA PRO A 111 -17.58 -17.38 -26.51
C PRO A 111 -17.50 -16.87 -27.95
N ASP A 112 -17.11 -17.74 -28.88
CA ASP A 112 -17.18 -17.49 -30.33
C ASP A 112 -18.62 -17.75 -30.82
N PRO A 113 -19.34 -16.75 -31.36
CA PRO A 113 -20.70 -16.95 -31.89
C PRO A 113 -20.79 -18.00 -33.00
N ASN A 114 -19.67 -18.32 -33.66
CA ASN A 114 -19.61 -19.36 -34.70
C ASN A 114 -19.42 -20.78 -34.11
N ARG A 115 -19.22 -20.90 -32.79
CA ARG A 115 -18.95 -22.16 -32.07
C ARG A 115 -19.70 -22.20 -30.72
N PRO A 116 -21.04 -22.10 -30.71
CA PRO A 116 -21.83 -22.04 -29.47
C PRO A 116 -21.65 -23.26 -28.57
N ASP A 117 -21.36 -24.44 -29.15
CA ASP A 117 -21.13 -25.70 -28.42
C ASP A 117 -19.68 -25.90 -27.93
N GLN A 118 -18.79 -24.91 -28.12
CA GLN A 118 -17.39 -25.04 -27.69
C GLN A 118 -17.29 -25.04 -26.16
N LYS A 119 -16.77 -26.14 -25.61
CA LYS A 119 -16.41 -26.25 -24.19
C LYS A 119 -14.91 -26.05 -23.97
N TRP A 120 -14.55 -25.51 -22.82
CA TRP A 120 -13.16 -25.32 -22.41
C TRP A 120 -12.78 -26.18 -21.19
N PRO A 121 -11.52 -26.61 -21.05
CA PRO A 121 -11.04 -27.24 -19.82
C PRO A 121 -11.29 -26.34 -18.60
N VAL A 122 -11.46 -26.93 -17.42
CA VAL A 122 -11.74 -26.17 -16.18
C VAL A 122 -10.55 -26.29 -15.23
N MET A 123 -9.86 -25.18 -14.97
CA MET A 123 -8.76 -25.11 -14.00
C MET A 123 -9.28 -24.61 -12.65
N VAL A 124 -9.44 -25.52 -11.69
CA VAL A 124 -9.88 -25.19 -10.32
C VAL A 124 -8.65 -24.85 -9.50
N TRP A 125 -8.60 -23.61 -9.02
CA TRP A 125 -7.45 -23.01 -8.34
C TRP A 125 -7.66 -22.90 -6.84
N PHE A 126 -6.78 -23.59 -6.10
CA PHE A 126 -6.61 -23.43 -4.66
C PHE A 126 -5.41 -22.51 -4.37
N HIS A 127 -5.64 -21.41 -3.68
CA HIS A 127 -4.59 -20.45 -3.35
C HIS A 127 -3.59 -20.99 -2.31
N GLY A 128 -2.45 -20.30 -2.19
CA GLY A 128 -1.40 -20.62 -1.23
C GLY A 128 -1.61 -19.97 0.15
N GLY A 129 -0.50 -19.74 0.87
CA GLY A 129 -0.49 -19.03 2.16
C GLY A 129 -0.46 -19.94 3.40
N TRP A 130 0.23 -21.09 3.31
CA TRP A 130 0.49 -22.05 4.40
C TRP A 130 -0.74 -22.40 5.30
N PHE A 131 -1.93 -22.36 4.70
CA PHE A 131 -3.25 -22.52 5.33
C PHE A 131 -3.69 -21.40 6.30
N GLN A 132 -2.91 -20.34 6.50
CA GLN A 132 -3.30 -19.24 7.41
C GLN A 132 -3.85 -18.01 6.68
N VAL A 133 -3.35 -17.72 5.48
CA VAL A 133 -3.64 -16.53 4.67
C VAL A 133 -3.91 -16.89 3.21
N GLY A 134 -4.42 -15.94 2.42
CA GLY A 134 -4.63 -16.05 0.98
C GLY A 134 -6.04 -15.64 0.53
N ASP A 135 -6.18 -15.48 -0.78
CA ASP A 135 -7.39 -14.97 -1.45
C ASP A 135 -7.72 -15.77 -2.73
N PRO A 136 -9.00 -15.78 -3.17
CA PRO A 136 -9.42 -16.43 -4.42
C PRO A 136 -9.10 -15.59 -5.67
N SER A 137 -7.83 -15.26 -5.91
CA SER A 137 -7.35 -14.57 -7.12
C SER A 137 -7.96 -13.16 -7.33
N GLN A 138 -8.23 -12.44 -6.23
CA GLN A 138 -8.72 -11.05 -6.26
C GLN A 138 -7.58 -10.03 -6.46
N GLU A 139 -6.34 -10.37 -6.08
CA GLU A 139 -5.17 -9.54 -6.39
C GLU A 139 -5.02 -9.29 -7.90
N GLN A 140 -4.74 -8.06 -8.34
CA GLN A 140 -4.49 -7.75 -9.76
C GLN A 140 -3.29 -8.53 -10.36
N SER A 141 -2.31 -8.90 -9.53
CA SER A 141 -1.17 -9.77 -9.92
C SER A 141 -1.57 -11.23 -10.19
N MET A 142 -2.80 -11.60 -9.81
CA MET A 142 -3.40 -12.93 -9.87
C MET A 142 -4.62 -13.00 -10.81
N ASP A 143 -4.97 -11.92 -11.53
CA ASP A 143 -6.07 -11.96 -12.50
C ASP A 143 -5.66 -12.80 -13.74
N PRO A 144 -6.37 -13.90 -14.03
CA PRO A 144 -6.01 -14.83 -15.10
C PRO A 144 -6.40 -14.33 -16.51
N THR A 145 -6.91 -13.12 -16.69
CA THR A 145 -7.38 -12.61 -17.99
C THR A 145 -6.31 -12.68 -19.09
N GLU A 146 -5.07 -12.25 -18.79
CA GLU A 146 -3.98 -12.32 -19.77
C GLU A 146 -3.44 -13.74 -19.95
N LEU A 147 -3.53 -14.62 -18.94
CA LEU A 147 -3.24 -16.05 -19.06
C LEU A 147 -4.24 -16.74 -20.00
N ILE A 148 -5.53 -16.50 -19.81
CA ILE A 148 -6.63 -17.06 -20.62
C ILE A 148 -6.48 -16.64 -22.09
N SER A 149 -6.30 -15.34 -22.34
CA SER A 149 -6.33 -14.76 -23.68
C SER A 149 -4.98 -14.73 -24.39
N THR A 150 -3.97 -14.11 -23.78
CA THR A 150 -2.71 -13.75 -24.45
C THR A 150 -1.63 -14.81 -24.26
N GLY A 151 -1.55 -15.41 -23.06
CA GLY A 151 -0.87 -16.68 -22.83
C GLY A 151 -1.60 -17.86 -23.49
N LYS A 152 -2.82 -17.62 -24.00
CA LYS A 152 -3.66 -18.56 -24.76
C LYS A 152 -4.02 -19.83 -23.99
N LEU A 153 -4.18 -19.77 -22.67
CA LEU A 153 -4.62 -20.94 -21.90
C LEU A 153 -5.97 -21.47 -22.40
N ASN A 154 -6.91 -20.58 -22.73
CA ASN A 154 -8.24 -20.91 -23.24
C ASN A 154 -8.97 -21.96 -22.37
N ALA A 155 -8.98 -21.73 -21.07
CA ALA A 155 -9.63 -22.55 -20.05
C ALA A 155 -10.54 -21.68 -19.17
N VAL A 156 -11.57 -22.28 -18.58
CA VAL A 156 -12.33 -21.64 -17.49
C VAL A 156 -11.51 -21.76 -16.21
N PHE A 157 -11.17 -20.64 -15.59
CA PHE A 157 -10.37 -20.59 -14.36
C PHE A 157 -11.29 -20.29 -13.18
N VAL A 158 -11.32 -21.17 -12.17
CA VAL A 158 -12.18 -21.04 -10.99
C VAL A 158 -11.35 -20.96 -9.72
N ALA A 159 -11.22 -19.77 -9.14
CA ALA A 159 -10.56 -19.59 -7.86
C ALA A 159 -11.53 -19.82 -6.70
N VAL A 160 -11.14 -20.68 -5.76
CA VAL A 160 -11.96 -21.11 -4.63
C VAL A 160 -11.54 -20.38 -3.35
N GLY A 161 -12.44 -19.65 -2.71
CA GLY A 161 -12.27 -19.17 -1.33
C GLY A 161 -12.66 -20.26 -0.34
N TYR A 162 -11.80 -20.55 0.64
CA TYR A 162 -12.00 -21.59 1.66
C TYR A 162 -11.48 -21.12 3.02
N ARG A 163 -12.04 -21.61 4.13
CA ARG A 163 -11.64 -21.15 5.48
C ARG A 163 -10.18 -21.48 5.79
N LEU A 164 -9.54 -20.54 6.49
CA LEU A 164 -8.11 -20.54 6.82
C LEU A 164 -7.89 -20.51 8.34
N ASN A 165 -6.64 -20.69 8.75
CA ASN A 165 -6.14 -20.56 10.12
C ASN A 165 -7.08 -21.24 11.14
N VAL A 166 -7.41 -20.56 12.25
CA VAL A 166 -8.30 -21.08 13.30
C VAL A 166 -9.69 -21.42 12.75
N PHE A 167 -10.26 -20.66 11.79
CA PHE A 167 -11.59 -20.93 11.24
C PHE A 167 -11.64 -22.23 10.41
N GLY A 168 -10.59 -22.51 9.64
CA GLY A 168 -10.50 -23.65 8.73
C GLY A 168 -9.90 -24.91 9.34
N PHE A 169 -9.03 -24.76 10.35
CA PHE A 169 -8.11 -25.82 10.78
C PHE A 169 -7.94 -25.97 12.30
N LEU A 170 -8.78 -25.34 13.12
CA LEU A 170 -8.88 -25.69 14.55
C LEU A 170 -9.32 -27.15 14.71
N ALA A 171 -8.57 -27.93 15.48
CA ALA A 171 -8.83 -29.33 15.78
C ALA A 171 -8.69 -29.58 17.28
N GLY A 172 -9.49 -30.50 17.81
CA GLY A 172 -9.47 -30.89 19.22
C GLY A 172 -10.69 -31.76 19.57
N ARG A 173 -10.63 -32.41 20.73
CA ARG A 173 -11.60 -33.42 21.18
C ARG A 173 -13.03 -32.89 21.24
N ALA A 174 -13.24 -31.67 21.71
CA ALA A 174 -14.55 -31.04 21.77
C ALA A 174 -15.25 -30.98 20.39
N LEU A 175 -14.49 -30.74 19.32
CA LEU A 175 -15.02 -30.72 17.94
C LEU A 175 -15.33 -32.14 17.42
N LEU A 176 -14.52 -33.12 17.80
CA LEU A 176 -14.73 -34.53 17.47
C LEU A 176 -15.99 -35.08 18.17
N GLU A 177 -16.20 -34.69 19.43
CA GLU A 177 -17.36 -35.05 20.25
C GLU A 177 -18.64 -34.37 19.71
N GLU A 178 -18.61 -33.06 19.45
CA GLU A 178 -19.77 -32.34 18.85
C GLU A 178 -20.19 -32.97 17.52
N SER A 179 -19.23 -33.32 16.65
CA SER A 179 -19.53 -33.93 15.35
C SER A 179 -19.88 -35.42 15.41
N SER A 180 -19.88 -36.04 16.59
CA SER A 180 -20.05 -37.49 16.76
C SER A 180 -19.07 -38.32 15.90
N GLY A 181 -17.82 -37.87 15.80
CA GLY A 181 -16.77 -38.51 15.01
C GLY A 181 -16.79 -38.21 13.51
N GLN A 182 -17.67 -37.30 13.03
CA GLN A 182 -17.81 -37.03 11.59
C GLN A 182 -16.87 -35.94 11.06
N ALA A 183 -16.32 -35.08 11.92
CA ALA A 183 -15.38 -34.01 11.57
C ALA A 183 -14.51 -33.61 12.76
N VAL A 184 -13.22 -33.38 12.55
CA VAL A 184 -12.37 -32.67 13.51
C VAL A 184 -11.28 -31.92 12.76
N GLY A 185 -11.36 -30.60 12.76
CA GLY A 185 -10.56 -29.76 11.86
C GLY A 185 -10.85 -30.04 10.38
N ASN A 186 -9.87 -29.77 9.53
CA ASN A 186 -9.95 -29.93 8.07
C ASN A 186 -11.12 -29.19 7.38
N TYR A 187 -11.79 -28.24 8.05
CA TYR A 187 -12.95 -27.54 7.51
C TYR A 187 -12.64 -26.82 6.20
N GLY A 188 -11.46 -26.20 6.08
CA GLY A 188 -10.99 -25.60 4.81
C GLY A 188 -10.83 -26.61 3.66
N LEU A 189 -10.55 -27.89 3.93
CA LEU A 189 -10.53 -28.94 2.89
C LEU A 189 -11.94 -29.44 2.53
N TRP A 190 -12.87 -29.42 3.49
CA TRP A 190 -14.28 -29.67 3.22
C TRP A 190 -14.94 -28.55 2.41
N ASP A 191 -14.54 -27.29 2.65
CA ASP A 191 -14.93 -26.10 1.86
C ASP A 191 -14.55 -26.28 0.39
N GLN A 192 -13.27 -26.57 0.12
CA GLN A 192 -12.78 -26.91 -1.21
C GLN A 192 -13.51 -28.09 -1.85
N ARG A 193 -13.88 -29.12 -1.07
CA ARG A 193 -14.60 -30.29 -1.57
C ARG A 193 -16.03 -29.94 -1.99
N LEU A 194 -16.73 -29.11 -1.21
CA LEU A 194 -18.06 -28.63 -1.56
C LEU A 194 -18.01 -27.65 -2.75
N ALA A 195 -16.97 -26.81 -2.85
CA ALA A 195 -16.71 -25.99 -4.03
C ALA A 195 -16.52 -26.86 -5.29
N MET A 196 -15.73 -27.93 -5.22
CA MET A 196 -15.58 -28.89 -6.32
C MET A 196 -16.90 -29.57 -6.70
N ASP A 197 -17.78 -29.83 -5.72
CA ASP A 197 -19.11 -30.37 -5.98
C ASP A 197 -19.98 -29.36 -6.75
N TRP A 198 -20.03 -28.10 -6.30
CA TRP A 198 -20.72 -27.01 -6.99
C TRP A 198 -20.19 -26.79 -8.41
N ILE A 199 -18.87 -26.79 -8.59
CA ILE A 199 -18.23 -26.59 -9.90
C ILE A 199 -18.62 -27.70 -10.86
N TYR A 200 -18.56 -28.96 -10.43
CA TYR A 200 -18.96 -30.09 -11.27
C TYR A 200 -20.44 -30.01 -11.71
N GLU A 201 -21.31 -29.47 -10.87
CA GLU A 201 -22.75 -29.35 -11.13
C GLU A 201 -23.11 -28.12 -12.00
N ASN A 202 -22.32 -27.04 -11.96
CA ASN A 202 -22.71 -25.74 -12.56
C ASN A 202 -21.79 -25.24 -13.68
N ILE A 203 -20.53 -25.68 -13.77
CA ILE A 203 -19.53 -25.02 -14.64
C ILE A 203 -19.83 -25.10 -16.14
N ALA A 204 -20.68 -26.05 -16.55
CA ALA A 204 -21.15 -26.16 -17.93
C ALA A 204 -21.95 -24.93 -18.40
N ALA A 205 -22.65 -24.23 -17.50
CA ALA A 205 -23.33 -22.96 -17.81
C ALA A 205 -22.32 -21.85 -18.21
N PHE A 206 -21.10 -21.91 -17.68
CA PHE A 206 -20.00 -21.00 -17.97
C PHE A 206 -19.15 -21.46 -19.17
N GLY A 207 -19.62 -22.46 -19.94
CA GLY A 207 -18.88 -23.08 -21.05
C GLY A 207 -17.74 -24.02 -20.63
N GLY A 208 -17.63 -24.36 -19.35
CA GLY A 208 -16.65 -25.32 -18.86
C GLY A 208 -17.02 -26.77 -19.22
N ASP A 209 -16.02 -27.62 -19.42
CA ASP A 209 -16.20 -29.06 -19.53
C ASP A 209 -16.03 -29.75 -18.17
N PRO A 210 -17.11 -30.21 -17.50
CA PRO A 210 -17.04 -30.86 -16.20
C PRO A 210 -16.31 -32.22 -16.22
N GLU A 211 -16.13 -32.83 -17.40
CA GLU A 211 -15.34 -34.06 -17.54
C GLU A 211 -13.83 -33.80 -17.65
N ASN A 212 -13.43 -32.55 -17.89
CA ASN A 212 -12.06 -32.11 -18.14
C ASN A 212 -11.56 -31.08 -17.11
N ILE A 213 -11.82 -31.38 -15.83
CA ILE A 213 -11.35 -30.58 -14.69
C ILE A 213 -9.88 -30.89 -14.37
N VAL A 214 -9.10 -29.82 -14.17
CA VAL A 214 -7.72 -29.79 -13.71
C VAL A 214 -7.71 -29.17 -12.31
N LEU A 215 -7.14 -29.87 -11.33
CA LEU A 215 -6.91 -29.31 -9.99
C LEU A 215 -5.55 -28.62 -9.97
N ALA A 216 -5.52 -27.34 -9.60
CA ALA A 216 -4.33 -26.52 -9.57
C ALA A 216 -4.16 -25.82 -8.22
N GLY A 217 -2.92 -25.66 -7.77
CA GLY A 217 -2.65 -24.86 -6.58
C GLY A 217 -1.17 -24.58 -6.37
N ARG A 218 -0.89 -23.58 -5.52
CA ARG A 218 0.45 -23.17 -5.10
C ARG A 218 0.62 -23.32 -3.59
N SER A 219 1.77 -23.78 -3.11
CA SER A 219 2.04 -23.88 -1.66
C SER A 219 0.98 -24.77 -0.96
N ALA A 220 0.31 -24.28 0.08
CA ALA A 220 -0.86 -24.91 0.69
C ALA A 220 -1.97 -25.31 -0.32
N GLY A 221 -2.09 -24.62 -1.45
CA GLY A 221 -2.98 -25.01 -2.55
C GLY A 221 -2.52 -26.29 -3.25
N ALA A 222 -1.22 -26.50 -3.46
CA ALA A 222 -0.69 -27.74 -4.02
C ALA A 222 -0.80 -28.91 -3.02
N TYR A 223 -0.62 -28.65 -1.71
CA TYR A 223 -1.01 -29.60 -0.66
C TYR A 223 -2.51 -29.96 -0.80
N SER A 224 -3.37 -28.95 -0.95
CA SER A 224 -4.82 -29.13 -1.09
C SER A 224 -5.18 -30.00 -2.28
N VAL A 225 -4.56 -29.78 -3.46
CA VAL A 225 -4.71 -30.65 -4.63
C VAL A 225 -4.46 -32.12 -4.26
N LEU A 226 -3.34 -32.42 -3.60
CA LEU A 226 -3.01 -33.80 -3.21
C LEU A 226 -3.92 -34.36 -2.11
N ALA A 227 -4.41 -33.51 -1.20
CA ALA A 227 -5.37 -33.91 -0.17
C ALA A 227 -6.73 -34.30 -0.78
N GLN A 228 -7.24 -33.53 -1.76
CA GLN A 228 -8.45 -33.88 -2.52
C GLN A 228 -8.25 -35.20 -3.29
N VAL A 229 -7.07 -35.44 -3.86
CA VAL A 229 -6.74 -36.71 -4.53
C VAL A 229 -6.72 -37.88 -3.56
N LEU A 230 -6.07 -37.74 -2.40
CA LEU A 230 -6.05 -38.77 -1.36
C LEU A 230 -7.46 -39.10 -0.85
N TYR A 231 -8.28 -38.08 -0.60
CA TYR A 231 -9.66 -38.27 -0.17
C TYR A 231 -10.50 -38.97 -1.26
N ASP A 232 -10.42 -38.55 -2.52
CA ASP A 232 -11.16 -39.21 -3.61
C ASP A 232 -10.62 -40.61 -3.94
N PHE A 233 -9.38 -40.93 -3.56
CA PHE A 233 -8.80 -42.26 -3.71
C PHE A 233 -9.17 -43.18 -2.54
N ARG A 234 -9.16 -42.70 -1.30
CA ARG A 234 -9.28 -43.52 -0.08
C ARG A 234 -10.67 -43.49 0.56
N GLY A 235 -11.48 -42.48 0.26
CA GLY A 235 -12.87 -42.37 0.72
C GLY A 235 -13.81 -43.39 0.08
N ASN A 236 -14.97 -43.57 0.71
CA ASN A 236 -15.96 -44.59 0.32
C ASN A 236 -16.63 -44.32 -1.04
N GLU A 237 -16.73 -43.05 -1.46
CA GLU A 237 -17.31 -42.63 -2.73
C GLU A 237 -16.27 -41.87 -3.56
N SER A 238 -15.57 -42.58 -4.44
CA SER A 238 -14.75 -41.96 -5.49
C SER A 238 -15.66 -41.31 -6.54
N ARG A 239 -15.59 -39.99 -6.70
CA ARG A 239 -16.41 -39.27 -7.68
C ARG A 239 -15.72 -39.04 -9.02
N ASN A 240 -14.41 -39.27 -9.11
CA ASN A 240 -13.63 -39.22 -10.36
C ASN A 240 -13.78 -37.91 -11.16
N ARG A 241 -13.90 -36.77 -10.46
CA ARG A 241 -14.26 -35.45 -11.01
C ARG A 241 -13.10 -34.63 -11.60
N PHE A 242 -11.90 -35.19 -11.75
CA PHE A 242 -10.74 -34.45 -12.26
C PHE A 242 -9.78 -35.38 -13.00
N ARG A 243 -9.01 -34.82 -13.94
CA ARG A 243 -8.14 -35.57 -14.87
C ARG A 243 -6.66 -35.22 -14.75
N ARG A 244 -6.31 -34.00 -14.33
CA ARG A 244 -4.90 -33.56 -14.23
C ARG A 244 -4.67 -32.71 -12.98
N LEU A 245 -3.42 -32.70 -12.53
CA LEU A 245 -2.97 -32.02 -11.31
C LEU A 245 -1.85 -31.03 -11.65
N VAL A 246 -1.93 -29.81 -11.14
CA VAL A 246 -0.88 -28.78 -11.25
C VAL A 246 -0.50 -28.33 -9.85
N MET A 247 0.74 -28.59 -9.44
CA MET A 247 1.21 -28.45 -8.06
C MET A 247 2.47 -27.59 -8.02
N TYR A 248 2.31 -26.30 -7.74
CA TYR A 248 3.41 -25.35 -7.64
C TYR A 248 3.97 -25.30 -6.21
N SER A 249 5.25 -25.65 -6.03
CA SER A 249 6.01 -25.53 -4.77
C SER A 249 5.38 -26.19 -3.53
N ASN A 250 4.79 -27.38 -3.64
CA ASN A 250 4.41 -28.22 -2.49
C ASN A 250 3.99 -29.65 -2.85
N ALA A 251 4.05 -30.55 -1.86
CA ALA A 251 3.23 -31.75 -1.76
C ALA A 251 3.00 -32.08 -0.26
N ILE A 252 2.17 -33.08 0.06
CA ILE A 252 1.92 -33.46 1.46
C ILE A 252 3.24 -33.98 2.09
N PRO A 253 3.76 -33.37 3.17
CA PRO A 253 5.16 -33.52 3.54
C PRO A 253 5.46 -34.66 4.51
N THR A 254 4.50 -34.96 5.38
CA THR A 254 4.53 -36.05 6.36
C THR A 254 3.08 -36.41 6.69
N GLN A 255 2.86 -37.45 7.48
CA GLN A 255 1.55 -37.70 8.07
C GLN A 255 1.21 -36.51 8.99
N PRO A 256 0.09 -35.79 8.77
CA PRO A 256 -0.21 -34.62 9.58
C PRO A 256 -0.49 -34.98 11.05
N LYS A 257 -0.39 -33.97 11.93
CA LYS A 257 -0.77 -34.06 13.35
C LYS A 257 -2.10 -34.79 13.54
N THR A 258 -2.23 -35.59 14.58
CA THR A 258 -3.56 -36.09 14.98
C THR A 258 -4.33 -35.00 15.72
N PRO A 259 -5.67 -35.12 15.91
CA PRO A 259 -6.41 -34.24 16.81
C PRO A 259 -5.82 -34.19 18.22
N GLU A 260 -5.31 -35.33 18.72
CA GLU A 260 -4.64 -35.44 20.01
C GLU A 260 -3.34 -34.62 20.10
N ASP A 261 -2.56 -34.53 19.00
CA ASP A 261 -1.40 -33.62 18.90
C ASP A 261 -1.81 -32.12 18.91
N CYS A 262 -3.08 -31.82 18.63
CA CYS A 262 -3.61 -30.45 18.57
C CYS A 262 -4.32 -30.00 19.85
N GLU A 263 -4.54 -30.87 20.84
CA GLU A 263 -5.21 -30.51 22.11
C GLU A 263 -4.51 -29.32 22.79
N GLN A 264 -3.18 -29.31 22.81
CA GLN A 264 -2.40 -28.19 23.39
C GLN A 264 -2.68 -26.86 22.68
N GLN A 265 -2.89 -26.86 21.36
CA GLN A 265 -3.21 -25.66 20.58
C GLN A 265 -4.66 -25.20 20.85
N PHE A 266 -5.58 -26.13 21.08
CA PHE A 266 -6.97 -25.86 21.44
C PHE A 266 -7.12 -25.36 22.89
N ASP A 267 -6.35 -25.92 23.82
CA ASP A 267 -6.24 -25.46 25.21
C ASP A 267 -5.61 -24.06 25.28
N GLU A 268 -4.50 -23.80 24.57
CA GLU A 268 -3.84 -22.48 24.53
C GLU A 268 -4.78 -21.37 24.01
N LEU A 269 -5.62 -21.67 23.01
CA LEU A 269 -6.66 -20.75 22.53
C LEU A 269 -7.74 -20.49 23.60
N CYS A 270 -8.14 -21.51 24.37
CA CYS A 270 -9.09 -21.34 25.46
C CYS A 270 -8.51 -20.49 26.59
N GLU A 271 -7.27 -20.74 27.00
CA GLU A 271 -6.56 -19.97 28.03
C GLU A 271 -6.44 -18.50 27.65
N TYR A 272 -6.08 -18.19 26.40
CA TYR A 272 -5.96 -16.81 25.88
C TYR A 272 -7.24 -15.99 26.08
N PHE A 273 -8.41 -16.60 25.84
CA PHE A 273 -9.71 -15.95 25.98
C PHE A 273 -10.38 -16.15 27.35
N GLY A 274 -9.68 -16.72 28.34
CA GLY A 274 -10.23 -16.97 29.68
C GLY A 274 -11.35 -18.01 29.71
N VAL A 275 -11.42 -18.89 28.70
CA VAL A 275 -12.34 -20.04 28.67
C VAL A 275 -11.76 -21.14 29.55
N PRO A 276 -12.44 -21.59 30.63
CA PRO A 276 -11.89 -22.59 31.53
C PRO A 276 -11.61 -23.92 30.80
N ILE A 277 -10.36 -24.39 30.87
CA ILE A 277 -9.90 -25.62 30.20
C ILE A 277 -10.55 -26.89 30.76
N ASP A 278 -11.01 -26.82 32.02
CA ASP A 278 -11.73 -27.86 32.77
C ASP A 278 -13.26 -27.85 32.53
N ALA A 279 -13.78 -26.88 31.77
CA ALA A 279 -15.17 -26.89 31.35
C ALA A 279 -15.46 -27.96 30.28
N ASP A 280 -16.74 -28.38 30.21
CA ASP A 280 -17.22 -29.31 29.20
C ASP A 280 -16.95 -28.80 27.77
N GLY A 281 -16.68 -29.73 26.85
CA GLY A 281 -16.32 -29.43 25.46
C GLY A 281 -17.36 -28.58 24.73
N ALA A 282 -18.66 -28.79 24.97
CA ALA A 282 -19.72 -28.01 24.35
C ALA A 282 -19.73 -26.56 24.87
N GLU A 283 -19.49 -26.34 26.16
CA GLU A 283 -19.41 -25.00 26.76
C GLU A 283 -18.13 -24.26 26.32
N ARG A 284 -17.01 -24.97 26.15
CA ARG A 284 -15.78 -24.41 25.56
C ARG A 284 -16.03 -23.93 24.13
N LEU A 285 -16.65 -24.76 23.29
CA LEU A 285 -16.99 -24.39 21.91
C LEU A 285 -18.01 -23.25 21.83
N ARG A 286 -19.03 -23.25 22.68
CA ARG A 286 -20.03 -22.17 22.74
C ARG A 286 -19.35 -20.82 23.03
N LYS A 287 -18.52 -20.76 24.09
CA LYS A 287 -17.75 -19.55 24.42
C LYS A 287 -16.80 -19.11 23.32
N LEU A 288 -16.12 -20.04 22.65
CA LEU A 288 -15.23 -19.70 21.53
C LEU A 288 -15.99 -19.22 20.28
N ARG A 289 -17.24 -19.65 20.07
CA ARG A 289 -18.12 -19.14 19.00
C ARG A 289 -18.66 -17.74 19.29
N ASP A 290 -18.82 -17.36 20.55
CA ASP A 290 -19.23 -16.01 20.97
C ASP A 290 -18.15 -14.93 20.69
N ILE A 291 -16.90 -15.32 20.36
CA ILE A 291 -15.78 -14.40 20.06
C ILE A 291 -15.88 -13.86 18.62
N SER A 292 -15.49 -12.60 18.40
CA SER A 292 -15.44 -12.01 17.05
C SER A 292 -14.38 -12.68 16.16
N SER A 293 -14.57 -12.61 14.83
CA SER A 293 -13.57 -13.06 13.87
C SER A 293 -12.25 -12.30 13.99
N GLU A 294 -12.33 -11.01 14.31
CA GLU A 294 -11.22 -10.08 14.42
C GLU A 294 -10.36 -10.38 15.64
N ASP A 295 -10.98 -10.65 16.79
CA ASP A 295 -10.27 -11.03 18.02
C ASP A 295 -9.62 -12.40 17.87
N LEU A 296 -10.32 -13.37 17.24
CA LEU A 296 -9.74 -14.66 16.88
C LEU A 296 -8.54 -14.49 15.94
N CYS A 297 -8.62 -13.60 14.94
CA CYS A 297 -7.48 -13.29 14.07
C CYS A 297 -6.31 -12.64 14.82
N ALA A 298 -6.59 -11.73 15.76
CA ALA A 298 -5.56 -11.06 16.56
C ALA A 298 -4.83 -12.05 17.49
N ALA A 299 -5.58 -12.96 18.13
CA ALA A 299 -5.04 -13.94 19.07
C ALA A 299 -3.99 -14.86 18.44
N ILE A 300 -4.15 -15.25 17.15
CA ILE A 300 -3.25 -16.21 16.48
C ILE A 300 -1.77 -15.82 16.62
N MET A 301 -1.44 -14.53 16.51
CA MET A 301 -0.06 -14.05 16.56
C MET A 301 0.57 -14.11 17.96
N GLU A 302 -0.23 -14.26 19.01
CA GLU A 302 0.20 -14.31 20.42
C GLU A 302 0.31 -15.76 20.95
N LEU A 303 -0.16 -16.76 20.19
CA LEU A 303 -0.07 -18.19 20.54
C LEU A 303 1.33 -18.75 20.24
N LYS A 304 1.83 -19.68 21.06
CA LYS A 304 3.05 -20.45 20.74
C LYS A 304 2.78 -21.44 19.62
N ASN A 305 1.59 -22.06 19.64
CA ASN A 305 1.09 -22.92 18.58
C ASN A 305 0.24 -22.11 17.58
N HIS A 306 0.84 -21.10 16.94
CA HIS A 306 0.15 -20.14 16.04
C HIS A 306 -0.24 -20.69 14.66
N THR A 307 0.22 -21.87 14.25
CA THR A 307 -0.04 -22.39 12.88
C THR A 307 -1.08 -23.52 12.90
N PHE A 308 -2.28 -23.26 12.36
CA PHE A 308 -3.41 -24.21 12.30
C PHE A 308 -3.42 -24.94 10.95
N ARG A 309 -3.22 -26.26 10.93
CA ARG A 309 -2.98 -27.03 9.69
C ARG A 309 -3.91 -28.23 9.56
N PRO A 310 -4.03 -28.85 8.37
CA PRO A 310 -4.75 -30.11 8.23
C PRO A 310 -4.25 -31.18 9.21
N VAL A 311 -5.18 -32.02 9.68
CA VAL A 311 -4.95 -33.07 10.69
C VAL A 311 -5.35 -34.45 10.17
N THR A 312 -4.73 -35.50 10.72
CA THR A 312 -5.09 -36.90 10.46
C THR A 312 -6.36 -37.26 11.24
N ASP A 313 -7.51 -36.85 10.73
CA ASP A 313 -8.84 -37.06 11.34
C ASP A 313 -9.43 -38.46 11.09
N SER A 314 -8.82 -39.27 10.22
CA SER A 314 -9.36 -40.54 9.72
C SER A 314 -10.69 -40.45 8.96
N VAL A 315 -11.16 -39.23 8.62
CA VAL A 315 -12.39 -38.99 7.85
C VAL A 315 -12.07 -38.34 6.50
N PHE A 316 -11.31 -37.25 6.49
CA PHE A 316 -10.78 -36.62 5.27
C PHE A 316 -9.34 -37.07 5.00
N ILE A 317 -8.47 -36.98 6.01
CA ILE A 317 -7.07 -37.42 5.92
C ILE A 317 -6.90 -38.68 6.76
N HIS A 318 -6.86 -39.81 6.07
CA HIS A 318 -6.61 -41.11 6.69
C HIS A 318 -5.11 -41.32 7.02
N PRO A 319 -4.78 -42.05 8.11
CA PRO A 319 -3.40 -42.41 8.46
C PRO A 319 -2.75 -43.31 7.39
N GLY A 320 -1.42 -43.36 7.37
CA GLY A 320 -0.64 -44.24 6.49
C GLY A 320 -0.52 -43.75 5.04
N ILE A 321 -0.38 -42.44 4.83
CA ILE A 321 -0.28 -41.84 3.48
C ILE A 321 0.95 -42.36 2.71
N PHE A 322 2.10 -42.47 3.38
CA PHE A 322 3.37 -42.80 2.72
C PHE A 322 3.52 -44.30 2.51
N GLU A 323 2.91 -45.12 3.36
CA GLU A 323 2.73 -46.56 3.14
C GLU A 323 1.88 -46.79 1.87
N TYR A 324 0.81 -46.00 1.69
CA TYR A 324 -0.06 -46.04 0.52
C TYR A 324 0.60 -45.52 -0.79
N TYR A 325 1.66 -44.72 -0.68
CA TYR A 325 2.53 -44.39 -1.82
C TYR A 325 3.49 -45.55 -2.13
N ARG A 326 4.18 -46.07 -1.11
CA ARG A 326 5.23 -47.11 -1.24
C ARG A 326 4.70 -48.48 -1.64
N ASP A 327 3.47 -48.84 -1.25
CA ASP A 327 2.83 -50.09 -1.65
C ASP A 327 2.30 -50.07 -3.11
N GLY A 328 2.41 -48.92 -3.79
CA GLY A 328 2.00 -48.72 -5.18
C GLY A 328 0.50 -48.53 -5.39
N SER A 329 -0.33 -48.63 -4.34
CA SER A 329 -1.78 -48.55 -4.46
C SER A 329 -2.30 -47.14 -4.79
N PHE A 330 -1.55 -46.09 -4.43
CA PHE A 330 -1.79 -44.73 -4.95
C PHE A 330 -1.52 -44.66 -6.45
N ALA A 331 -0.34 -45.10 -6.90
CA ALA A 331 0.06 -45.11 -8.30
C ALA A 331 -0.86 -45.98 -9.18
N ALA A 332 -1.35 -47.10 -8.66
CA ALA A 332 -2.34 -47.95 -9.33
C ALA A 332 -3.67 -47.21 -9.58
N LYS A 333 -4.18 -46.43 -8.62
CA LYS A 333 -5.39 -45.61 -8.82
C LYS A 333 -5.14 -44.41 -9.74
N PHE A 334 -3.99 -43.76 -9.61
CA PHE A 334 -3.55 -42.67 -10.50
C PHE A 334 -3.54 -43.13 -11.97
N LYS A 335 -2.91 -44.28 -12.24
CA LYS A 335 -2.85 -44.93 -13.55
C LYS A 335 -4.22 -45.39 -14.05
N LYS A 336 -5.04 -46.03 -13.20
CA LYS A 336 -6.40 -46.48 -13.54
C LYS A 336 -7.31 -45.34 -13.99
N ARG A 337 -7.10 -44.12 -13.47
CA ARG A 337 -7.86 -42.92 -13.83
C ARG A 337 -7.25 -42.10 -14.97
N GLY A 338 -6.09 -42.51 -15.49
CA GLY A 338 -5.37 -41.79 -16.55
C GLY A 338 -4.86 -40.42 -16.13
N LEU A 339 -4.57 -40.21 -14.84
CA LEU A 339 -4.17 -38.90 -14.34
C LEU A 339 -2.80 -38.47 -14.89
N LYS A 340 -2.60 -37.16 -14.99
CA LYS A 340 -1.30 -36.51 -15.25
C LYS A 340 -1.00 -35.50 -14.15
N ILE A 341 0.29 -35.27 -13.88
CA ILE A 341 0.76 -34.29 -12.88
C ILE A 341 1.85 -33.39 -13.47
N LEU A 342 1.72 -32.08 -13.24
CA LEU A 342 2.76 -31.07 -13.41
C LEU A 342 3.16 -30.60 -12.00
N ILE A 343 4.40 -30.84 -11.58
CA ILE A 343 4.87 -30.55 -10.22
C ILE A 343 6.30 -30.02 -10.23
N GLY A 344 6.59 -29.01 -9.42
CA GLY A 344 7.92 -28.42 -9.35
C GLY A 344 8.05 -27.38 -8.27
N GLU A 345 9.16 -26.66 -8.31
CA GLU A 345 9.56 -25.70 -7.29
C GLU A 345 10.33 -24.52 -7.90
N VAL A 346 10.67 -23.54 -7.08
CA VAL A 346 11.66 -22.51 -7.41
C VAL A 346 13.03 -22.87 -6.84
N LEU A 347 14.08 -22.14 -7.23
CA LEU A 347 15.44 -22.38 -6.76
C LEU A 347 15.56 -22.17 -5.24
N ASP A 348 15.15 -21.01 -4.74
CA ASP A 348 15.50 -20.49 -3.41
C ASP A 348 14.31 -20.57 -2.42
N GLU A 349 13.59 -21.70 -2.45
CA GLU A 349 12.41 -21.99 -1.60
C GLU A 349 12.60 -21.61 -0.12
N ASP A 350 13.81 -21.81 0.45
CA ASP A 350 14.10 -21.58 1.86
C ASP A 350 14.17 -20.11 2.29
N THR A 351 14.41 -19.15 1.38
CA THR A 351 14.63 -17.76 1.78
C THR A 351 13.38 -17.09 2.35
N LEU A 352 12.18 -17.44 1.85
CA LEU A 352 10.91 -16.97 2.43
C LEU A 352 10.63 -17.62 3.79
N TYR A 353 10.83 -18.93 3.91
CA TYR A 353 10.60 -19.64 5.17
C TYR A 353 11.57 -19.19 6.27
N ALA A 354 12.82 -18.83 5.93
CA ALA A 354 13.80 -18.33 6.89
C ALA A 354 13.38 -17.05 7.62
N VAL A 355 12.61 -16.18 6.95
CA VAL A 355 12.14 -14.89 7.50
C VAL A 355 10.69 -14.92 8.02
N THR A 356 9.94 -16.00 7.75
CA THR A 356 8.52 -16.09 8.14
C THR A 356 8.38 -16.83 9.46
N ASN A 357 8.07 -16.10 10.54
CA ASN A 357 8.02 -16.59 11.92
C ASN A 357 9.33 -17.29 12.35
N PRO A 358 10.47 -16.58 12.29
CA PRO A 358 11.78 -17.15 12.59
C PRO A 358 11.89 -17.60 14.06
N PRO A 359 12.73 -18.62 14.36
CA PRO A 359 13.05 -18.99 15.73
C PRO A 359 14.09 -18.05 16.34
N ASP A 360 14.04 -17.91 17.66
CA ASP A 360 15.15 -17.35 18.44
C ASP A 360 16.41 -18.23 18.29
N PRO A 361 17.63 -17.70 18.54
CA PRO A 361 18.88 -18.44 18.37
C PRO A 361 19.13 -19.49 19.48
N ASN A 362 18.25 -20.49 19.59
CA ASN A 362 18.39 -21.64 20.49
C ASN A 362 17.59 -22.87 20.00
N PRO A 363 17.97 -24.10 20.41
CA PRO A 363 17.29 -25.33 19.99
C PRO A 363 15.81 -25.44 20.36
N ALA A 364 15.37 -24.81 21.45
CA ALA A 364 14.00 -24.92 21.92
C ALA A 364 13.03 -24.08 21.06
N SER A 365 13.42 -22.85 20.70
CA SER A 365 12.64 -22.01 19.79
C SER A 365 12.60 -22.60 18.37
N LEU A 366 13.74 -23.12 17.87
CA LEU A 366 13.77 -23.88 16.61
C LEU A 366 12.83 -25.09 16.64
N ARG A 367 12.83 -25.87 17.74
CA ARG A 367 11.91 -27.00 17.89
C ARG A 367 10.45 -26.56 17.91
N LEU A 368 10.14 -25.46 18.60
CA LEU A 368 8.78 -24.90 18.65
C LEU A 368 8.30 -24.49 17.24
N GLN A 369 9.09 -23.71 16.50
CA GLN A 369 8.69 -23.29 15.15
C GLN A 369 8.59 -24.47 14.18
N ILE A 370 9.46 -25.49 14.25
CA ILE A 370 9.29 -26.72 13.46
C ILE A 370 8.02 -27.49 13.88
N SER A 371 7.69 -27.54 15.17
CA SER A 371 6.46 -28.20 15.66
C SER A 371 5.16 -27.50 15.27
N ASN A 372 5.20 -26.23 14.83
CA ASN A 372 4.05 -25.57 14.22
C ASN A 372 3.68 -26.18 12.84
N TYR A 373 4.63 -26.81 12.13
CA TYR A 373 4.41 -27.43 10.81
C TYR A 373 4.19 -28.95 10.84
N TYR A 374 4.73 -29.63 11.86
CA TYR A 374 4.92 -31.09 11.86
C TYR A 374 4.43 -31.75 13.16
N SER A 375 4.16 -33.07 13.11
CA SER A 375 3.90 -33.87 14.31
C SER A 375 5.15 -34.01 15.19
N PRO A 376 5.02 -34.23 16.52
CA PRO A 376 6.18 -34.34 17.42
C PRO A 376 7.23 -35.36 16.95
N GLU A 377 6.81 -36.52 16.45
CA GLU A 377 7.71 -37.54 15.89
C GLU A 377 8.49 -37.02 14.66
N THR A 378 7.81 -36.31 13.75
CA THR A 378 8.45 -35.75 12.55
C THR A 378 9.42 -34.63 12.93
N THR A 379 9.03 -33.75 13.85
CA THR A 379 9.90 -32.69 14.39
C THR A 379 11.19 -33.26 14.97
N ASP A 380 11.10 -34.31 15.79
CA ASP A 380 12.27 -34.96 16.40
C ASP A 380 13.12 -35.76 15.40
N ARG A 381 12.54 -36.21 14.28
CA ARG A 381 13.29 -36.84 13.17
C ARG A 381 14.04 -35.80 12.33
N LEU A 382 13.40 -34.70 11.96
CA LEU A 382 14.04 -33.59 11.22
C LEU A 382 15.21 -32.99 12.02
N LEU A 383 15.01 -32.66 13.30
CA LEU A 383 16.05 -32.09 14.15
C LEU A 383 17.27 -32.99 14.37
N LYS A 384 17.16 -34.31 14.13
CA LYS A 384 18.29 -35.25 14.19
C LYS A 384 19.05 -35.38 12.87
N HIS A 385 18.45 -34.99 11.75
CA HIS A 385 19.08 -35.06 10.43
C HIS A 385 19.98 -33.84 10.15
N TYR A 386 19.58 -32.65 10.62
CA TYR A 386 20.32 -31.41 10.39
C TYR A 386 21.29 -31.10 11.52
N ALA A 387 22.53 -30.73 11.18
CA ALA A 387 23.53 -30.27 12.13
C ALA A 387 23.17 -28.85 12.62
N LEU A 388 22.74 -28.74 13.89
CA LEU A 388 22.26 -27.46 14.44
C LEU A 388 23.40 -26.43 14.62
N PRO A 389 23.15 -25.12 14.39
CA PRO A 389 24.12 -24.07 14.64
C PRO A 389 24.64 -24.08 16.07
N GLN A 390 25.92 -23.79 16.25
CA GLN A 390 26.57 -23.63 17.57
C GLN A 390 26.79 -22.14 17.91
N THR A 391 26.22 -21.25 17.11
CA THR A 391 26.37 -19.79 17.19
C THR A 391 25.18 -19.15 17.90
N LYS A 392 25.34 -17.87 18.26
CA LYS A 392 24.24 -17.00 18.72
C LYS A 392 23.78 -16.01 17.64
N ASP A 393 24.26 -16.12 16.40
CA ASP A 393 23.80 -15.28 15.30
C ASP A 393 22.43 -15.78 14.86
N GLU A 394 21.41 -14.94 15.01
CA GLU A 394 20.03 -15.24 14.66
C GLU A 394 19.88 -15.73 13.21
N ARG A 395 20.71 -15.22 12.29
CA ARG A 395 20.63 -15.55 10.86
C ARG A 395 20.99 -17.00 10.56
N ASP A 396 21.90 -17.61 11.34
CA ASP A 396 22.25 -19.02 11.18
C ASP A 396 21.05 -19.93 11.55
N TRP A 397 20.28 -19.52 12.57
CA TRP A 397 19.08 -20.21 13.03
C TRP A 397 17.89 -19.99 12.07
N GLN A 398 17.73 -18.78 11.54
CA GLN A 398 16.77 -18.44 10.48
C GLN A 398 17.03 -19.26 9.21
N GLN A 399 18.27 -19.30 8.71
CA GLN A 399 18.63 -20.09 7.52
C GLN A 399 18.45 -21.59 7.75
N MET A 400 18.82 -22.10 8.93
CA MET A 400 18.59 -23.50 9.30
C MET A 400 17.09 -23.83 9.29
N PHE A 401 16.26 -22.97 9.89
CA PHE A 401 14.81 -23.12 9.88
C PHE A 401 14.25 -23.10 8.45
N GLY A 402 14.61 -22.10 7.65
CA GLY A 402 14.20 -21.98 6.25
C GLY A 402 14.54 -23.22 5.44
N ARG A 403 15.78 -23.74 5.58
CA ARG A 403 16.21 -24.98 4.91
C ARG A 403 15.39 -26.19 5.35
N ILE A 404 15.22 -26.41 6.66
CA ILE A 404 14.43 -27.54 7.19
C ILE A 404 12.98 -27.48 6.68
N VAL A 405 12.37 -26.29 6.66
CA VAL A 405 10.98 -26.13 6.24
C VAL A 405 10.85 -26.24 4.72
N ALA A 406 11.74 -25.67 3.91
CA ALA A 406 11.69 -25.81 2.45
C ALA A 406 12.00 -27.23 1.96
N ASP A 407 13.05 -27.85 2.49
CA ASP A 407 13.39 -29.23 2.16
C ASP A 407 12.24 -30.18 2.58
N GLY A 408 11.63 -29.95 3.75
CA GLY A 408 10.55 -30.76 4.30
C GLY A 408 9.14 -30.49 3.76
N GLN A 409 8.76 -29.26 3.42
CA GLN A 409 7.42 -28.91 2.88
C GLN A 409 7.36 -29.03 1.35
N VAL A 410 8.46 -28.75 0.64
CA VAL A 410 8.46 -28.58 -0.81
C VAL A 410 9.33 -29.62 -1.49
N ARG A 411 10.64 -29.61 -1.22
CA ARG A 411 11.61 -30.28 -2.11
C ARG A 411 11.61 -31.81 -1.96
N ALA A 412 11.65 -32.35 -0.75
CA ALA A 412 11.61 -33.80 -0.53
C ALA A 412 10.23 -34.43 -0.84
N PRO A 413 9.08 -33.82 -0.46
CA PRO A 413 7.77 -34.38 -0.77
C PRO A 413 7.44 -34.44 -2.27
N SER A 414 7.85 -33.43 -3.06
CA SER A 414 7.65 -33.46 -4.52
C SER A 414 8.38 -34.64 -5.16
N ARG A 415 9.61 -34.91 -4.70
CA ARG A 415 10.47 -35.99 -5.17
C ARG A 415 9.97 -37.36 -4.74
N ASP A 416 9.57 -37.53 -3.47
CA ASP A 416 9.00 -38.80 -2.98
C ASP A 416 7.71 -39.16 -3.73
N LEU A 417 6.80 -38.20 -3.95
CA LEU A 417 5.58 -38.43 -4.72
C LEU A 417 5.89 -38.87 -6.17
N VAL A 418 6.77 -38.16 -6.88
CA VAL A 418 7.15 -38.53 -8.26
C VAL A 418 7.85 -39.87 -8.30
N ASN A 419 8.79 -40.14 -7.39
CA ASN A 419 9.50 -41.40 -7.31
C ASN A 419 8.53 -42.57 -7.08
N ASN A 420 7.63 -42.47 -6.10
CA ASN A 420 6.64 -43.52 -5.85
C ASN A 420 5.66 -43.72 -7.01
N LEU A 421 5.29 -42.66 -7.75
CA LEU A 421 4.48 -42.79 -8.97
C LEU A 421 5.21 -43.56 -10.07
N VAL A 422 6.45 -43.16 -10.40
CA VAL A 422 7.20 -43.73 -11.52
C VAL A 422 7.72 -45.14 -11.20
N GLN A 423 8.23 -45.39 -10.00
CA GLN A 423 8.67 -46.73 -9.57
C GLN A 423 7.52 -47.75 -9.54
N ASN A 424 6.28 -47.31 -9.28
CA ASN A 424 5.07 -48.14 -9.38
C ASN A 424 4.40 -48.07 -10.77
N GLY A 425 5.17 -47.66 -11.78
CA GLY A 425 4.85 -47.80 -13.21
C GLY A 425 3.83 -46.80 -13.75
N VAL A 426 3.76 -45.58 -13.21
CA VAL A 426 3.18 -44.44 -13.95
C VAL A 426 4.23 -43.97 -14.96
N GLU A 427 3.84 -43.86 -16.23
CA GLU A 427 4.74 -43.43 -17.30
C GLU A 427 5.21 -41.99 -17.11
N ILE A 428 6.51 -41.72 -17.31
CA ILE A 428 7.12 -40.39 -17.16
C ILE A 428 6.43 -39.31 -18.03
N LYS A 429 5.86 -39.68 -19.17
CA LYS A 429 5.08 -38.76 -20.04
C LYS A 429 3.86 -38.14 -19.34
N ASN A 430 3.40 -38.72 -18.23
CA ASN A 430 2.30 -38.23 -17.40
C ASN A 430 2.78 -37.49 -16.14
N VAL A 431 4.10 -37.33 -15.96
CA VAL A 431 4.73 -36.71 -14.78
C VAL A 431 5.73 -35.65 -15.24
N TRP A 432 5.30 -34.39 -15.26
CA TRP A 432 6.08 -33.27 -15.77
C TRP A 432 6.70 -32.53 -14.59
N ARG A 433 8.04 -32.43 -14.57
CA ARG A 433 8.79 -31.74 -13.50
C ARG A 433 9.41 -30.44 -13.98
N TYR A 434 9.31 -29.40 -13.16
CA TYR A 434 9.90 -28.09 -13.45
C TYR A 434 10.76 -27.53 -12.31
N LEU A 435 11.67 -26.63 -12.65
CA LEU A 435 12.37 -25.73 -11.73
C LEU A 435 12.39 -24.31 -12.33
N ILE A 436 11.99 -23.29 -11.57
CA ILE A 436 12.17 -21.89 -11.97
C ILE A 436 13.34 -21.30 -11.18
N ALA A 437 14.41 -20.97 -11.92
CA ALA A 437 15.65 -20.39 -11.41
C ALA A 437 15.97 -19.03 -12.09
N TYR A 438 15.04 -18.49 -12.87
CA TYR A 438 15.11 -17.14 -13.43
C TYR A 438 14.30 -16.16 -12.57
N ARG A 439 14.89 -15.00 -12.29
CA ARG A 439 14.23 -13.90 -11.60
C ARG A 439 13.85 -12.83 -12.62
N LEU A 440 12.55 -12.60 -12.78
CA LEU A 440 12.04 -11.54 -13.66
C LEU A 440 12.51 -10.16 -13.17
N SER A 441 12.95 -9.31 -14.11
CA SER A 441 13.55 -7.99 -13.92
C SER A 441 12.64 -7.00 -13.18
N PHE A 442 11.32 -7.15 -13.34
CA PHE A 442 10.32 -6.35 -12.64
C PHE A 442 9.97 -6.87 -11.23
N ILE A 443 10.55 -7.99 -10.79
CA ILE A 443 10.60 -8.37 -9.37
C ILE A 443 11.78 -7.60 -8.78
N THR A 444 11.59 -6.28 -8.61
CA THR A 444 12.61 -5.36 -8.10
C THR A 444 12.78 -5.50 -6.59
N ASN A 445 13.78 -4.80 -6.01
CA ASN A 445 14.06 -4.84 -4.57
C ASN A 445 12.89 -4.33 -3.69
N GLU A 446 11.99 -3.55 -4.28
CA GLU A 446 10.73 -3.10 -3.68
C GLU A 446 9.71 -4.24 -3.54
N VAL A 447 9.70 -5.20 -4.47
CA VAL A 447 8.82 -6.37 -4.46
C VAL A 447 9.40 -7.45 -3.53
N ALA A 448 10.71 -7.71 -3.64
CA ALA A 448 11.48 -8.51 -2.70
C ALA A 448 12.98 -8.25 -2.90
N PRO A 449 13.84 -8.33 -1.88
CA PRO A 449 15.29 -8.12 -2.07
C PRO A 449 15.93 -9.10 -3.07
N ALA A 450 16.99 -8.68 -3.75
CA ALA A 450 17.80 -9.55 -4.61
C ALA A 450 18.39 -10.76 -3.84
N SER A 451 18.69 -10.58 -2.56
CA SER A 451 19.17 -11.64 -1.65
C SER A 451 18.17 -12.78 -1.40
N PHE A 452 16.90 -12.64 -1.81
CA PHE A 452 15.91 -13.72 -1.75
C PHE A 452 16.03 -14.69 -2.95
N GLY A 453 16.83 -14.36 -3.98
CA GLY A 453 16.97 -15.16 -5.19
C GLY A 453 15.65 -15.28 -5.96
N VAL A 454 15.31 -16.50 -6.36
CA VAL A 454 13.97 -16.90 -6.82
C VAL A 454 13.27 -17.65 -5.67
N SER A 455 12.72 -16.86 -4.73
CA SER A 455 12.06 -17.38 -3.53
C SER A 455 10.67 -17.93 -3.79
N HIS A 456 10.13 -18.66 -2.81
CA HIS A 456 8.81 -19.26 -2.85
C HIS A 456 7.73 -18.27 -3.33
N ALA A 457 6.94 -18.69 -4.32
CA ALA A 457 5.91 -17.89 -5.00
C ALA A 457 6.40 -16.69 -5.85
N MET A 458 7.70 -16.49 -6.07
CA MET A 458 8.20 -15.50 -7.06
C MET A 458 7.92 -15.90 -8.51
N ASP A 459 7.55 -17.17 -8.76
CA ASP A 459 7.07 -17.67 -10.05
C ASP A 459 5.64 -17.24 -10.40
N ARG A 460 4.93 -16.57 -9.48
CA ARG A 460 3.59 -15.98 -9.68
C ARG A 460 3.42 -15.28 -11.04
N PRO A 461 4.29 -14.33 -11.46
CA PRO A 461 4.07 -13.59 -12.69
C PRO A 461 4.23 -14.45 -13.95
N ILE A 462 5.01 -15.54 -13.88
CA ILE A 462 5.20 -16.48 -14.98
C ILE A 462 3.93 -17.31 -15.17
N TRP A 463 3.47 -17.99 -14.12
CA TRP A 463 2.29 -18.88 -14.21
C TRP A 463 0.97 -18.14 -14.44
N ASN A 464 0.84 -16.91 -13.92
CA ASN A 464 -0.33 -16.05 -14.19
C ASN A 464 -0.21 -15.27 -15.50
N TYR A 465 0.93 -15.35 -16.21
CA TYR A 465 1.22 -14.56 -17.39
C TYR A 465 1.01 -13.04 -17.16
N SER A 466 1.55 -12.53 -16.05
CA SER A 466 1.34 -11.16 -15.56
C SER A 466 2.21 -10.15 -16.32
N ILE A 467 1.76 -9.79 -17.51
CA ILE A 467 2.46 -8.85 -18.40
C ILE A 467 2.26 -7.36 -18.03
N THR A 468 1.44 -7.06 -17.02
CA THR A 468 1.12 -5.69 -16.54
C THR A 468 2.31 -4.90 -16.04
N HIS A 469 3.35 -5.57 -15.53
CA HIS A 469 4.56 -4.92 -15.04
C HIS A 469 5.53 -4.50 -16.17
N GLY A 470 5.26 -4.93 -17.41
CA GLY A 470 6.08 -4.65 -18.58
C GLY A 470 7.38 -5.47 -18.62
N PRO A 471 7.31 -6.81 -18.80
CA PRO A 471 8.49 -7.62 -19.06
C PRO A 471 9.29 -7.08 -20.24
N THR A 472 10.62 -7.25 -20.20
CA THR A 472 11.45 -7.00 -21.39
C THR A 472 11.06 -7.94 -22.54
N ILE A 473 11.48 -7.62 -23.77
CA ILE A 473 11.15 -8.44 -24.95
C ILE A 473 11.64 -9.88 -24.77
N ALA A 474 12.87 -10.08 -24.27
CA ALA A 474 13.44 -11.40 -24.01
C ALA A 474 12.69 -12.16 -22.91
N GLU A 475 12.28 -11.48 -21.84
CA GLU A 475 11.45 -12.10 -20.79
C GLU A 475 10.06 -12.45 -21.29
N ARG A 476 9.51 -11.66 -22.21
CA ARG A 476 8.22 -11.94 -22.83
C ARG A 476 8.29 -13.19 -23.70
N GLU A 477 9.32 -13.33 -24.53
CA GLU A 477 9.60 -14.56 -25.30
C GLU A 477 9.79 -15.77 -24.37
N LEU A 478 10.53 -15.60 -23.28
CA LEU A 478 10.76 -16.64 -22.26
C LEU A 478 9.45 -17.06 -21.54
N MET A 479 8.57 -16.11 -21.23
CA MET A 479 7.24 -16.37 -20.66
C MET A 479 6.33 -17.06 -21.67
N ASP A 480 6.35 -16.66 -22.95
CA ASP A 480 5.57 -17.28 -24.03
C ASP A 480 5.97 -18.75 -24.25
N ASP A 481 7.27 -19.04 -24.28
CA ASP A 481 7.79 -20.42 -24.41
C ASP A 481 7.48 -21.30 -23.20
N TRP A 482 7.51 -20.73 -21.98
CA TRP A 482 7.21 -21.46 -20.74
C TRP A 482 5.72 -21.74 -20.58
N ILE A 483 4.85 -20.73 -20.81
CA ILE A 483 3.40 -20.90 -20.61
C ILE A 483 2.77 -21.87 -21.62
N ARG A 484 3.42 -22.07 -22.78
CA ARG A 484 3.01 -23.08 -23.76
C ARG A 484 2.92 -24.49 -23.15
N ASP A 485 3.85 -24.85 -22.25
CA ASP A 485 3.78 -26.16 -21.57
C ASP A 485 2.54 -26.27 -20.67
N LEU A 486 2.22 -25.24 -19.87
CA LEU A 486 1.00 -25.24 -19.05
C LEU A 486 -0.25 -25.33 -19.93
N CYS A 487 -0.27 -24.59 -21.03
CA CYS A 487 -1.38 -24.56 -21.98
C CYS A 487 -1.62 -25.94 -22.62
N ALA A 488 -0.56 -26.61 -23.07
CA ALA A 488 -0.62 -27.96 -23.61
C ALA A 488 -1.07 -28.99 -22.54
N PHE A 489 -0.58 -28.85 -21.30
CA PHE A 489 -0.96 -29.72 -20.19
C PHE A 489 -2.44 -29.58 -19.81
N VAL A 490 -2.95 -28.34 -19.68
CA VAL A 490 -4.35 -28.08 -19.29
C VAL A 490 -5.33 -28.52 -20.39
N ARG A 491 -4.99 -28.26 -21.66
CA ARG A 491 -5.81 -28.69 -22.82
C ARG A 491 -5.68 -30.17 -23.20
N ASP A 492 -4.70 -30.88 -22.64
CA ASP A 492 -4.38 -32.28 -22.99
C ASP A 492 -3.92 -32.48 -24.43
N GLU A 493 -3.09 -31.56 -24.95
CA GLU A 493 -2.68 -31.58 -26.36
C GLU A 493 -2.02 -32.90 -26.77
N GLU A 494 -2.67 -33.60 -27.69
CA GLU A 494 -2.24 -34.93 -28.15
C GLU A 494 -0.88 -34.84 -28.85
N GLY A 495 0.03 -35.74 -28.48
CA GLY A 495 1.39 -35.80 -29.03
C GLY A 495 2.38 -34.78 -28.46
N TYR A 496 1.96 -33.79 -27.64
CA TYR A 496 2.85 -32.79 -27.07
C TYR A 496 3.98 -33.43 -26.22
N GLN A 497 5.22 -33.01 -26.45
CA GLN A 497 6.41 -33.56 -25.80
C GLN A 497 6.99 -32.55 -24.80
N TYR A 498 6.76 -32.77 -23.50
CA TYR A 498 7.37 -31.95 -22.46
C TYR A 498 8.89 -32.11 -22.37
N GLY A 499 9.38 -33.34 -22.59
CA GLY A 499 10.78 -33.65 -22.92
C GLY A 499 11.61 -34.34 -21.83
N THR A 500 11.22 -34.26 -20.55
CA THR A 500 11.85 -35.03 -19.47
C THR A 500 11.69 -36.53 -19.70
N LYS A 501 12.75 -37.31 -19.51
CA LYS A 501 12.80 -38.76 -19.78
C LYS A 501 12.90 -39.60 -18.52
N GLU A 502 13.50 -39.06 -17.47
CA GLU A 502 13.70 -39.74 -16.19
C GLU A 502 13.08 -38.92 -15.03
N PRO A 503 12.68 -39.54 -13.90
CA PRO A 503 12.03 -38.84 -12.78
C PRO A 503 12.94 -37.85 -12.04
N ASP A 504 14.25 -38.05 -12.12
CA ASP A 504 15.31 -37.17 -11.60
C ASP A 504 15.69 -36.04 -12.58
N GLU A 505 14.90 -35.80 -13.64
CA GLU A 505 15.04 -34.66 -14.53
C GLU A 505 13.94 -33.62 -14.28
N TYR A 506 14.26 -32.35 -14.50
CA TYR A 506 13.30 -31.26 -14.57
C TYR A 506 13.56 -30.36 -15.79
N LYS A 507 12.53 -29.66 -16.27
CA LYS A 507 12.68 -28.54 -17.20
C LYS A 507 12.97 -27.27 -16.39
N VAL A 508 14.03 -26.55 -16.72
CA VAL A 508 14.50 -25.39 -15.97
C VAL A 508 14.34 -24.12 -16.79
N MET A 509 13.72 -23.09 -16.21
CA MET A 509 13.93 -21.71 -16.64
C MET A 509 15.18 -21.21 -15.90
N THR A 510 16.31 -21.11 -16.60
CA THR A 510 17.64 -20.97 -15.98
C THR A 510 17.95 -19.52 -15.60
N PRO A 511 18.91 -19.27 -14.69
CA PRO A 511 19.34 -17.90 -14.34
C PRO A 511 19.80 -17.08 -15.55
N GLU A 512 20.30 -17.74 -16.60
CA GLU A 512 20.73 -17.10 -17.85
C GLU A 512 19.57 -16.73 -18.81
N GLY A 513 18.31 -16.98 -18.42
CA GLY A 513 17.14 -16.68 -19.25
C GLY A 513 16.90 -17.68 -20.39
N THR A 514 17.23 -18.95 -20.17
CA THR A 514 17.03 -20.03 -21.17
C THR A 514 16.15 -21.15 -20.63
N ILE A 515 15.54 -21.96 -21.50
CA ILE A 515 14.78 -23.15 -21.11
C ILE A 515 15.53 -24.41 -21.55
N ARG A 516 15.90 -25.27 -20.58
CA ARG A 516 16.57 -26.56 -20.85
C ARG A 516 16.22 -27.62 -19.82
N ILE A 517 16.32 -28.89 -20.22
CA ILE A 517 16.19 -30.03 -19.30
C ILE A 517 17.53 -30.25 -18.60
N GLN A 518 17.47 -30.53 -17.29
CA GLN A 518 18.64 -30.80 -16.45
C GLN A 518 18.32 -31.90 -15.45
N LYS A 519 19.36 -32.60 -14.97
CA LYS A 519 19.26 -33.52 -13.84
C LYS A 519 19.14 -32.74 -12.52
N ASP A 520 18.37 -33.30 -11.59
CA ASP A 520 18.14 -32.79 -10.25
C ASP A 520 19.29 -33.22 -9.31
N PRO A 521 20.22 -32.30 -8.95
CA PRO A 521 21.43 -32.67 -8.23
C PRO A 521 21.17 -33.08 -6.79
N ARG A 522 20.00 -32.75 -6.23
CA ARG A 522 19.59 -33.09 -4.85
C ARG A 522 18.61 -34.25 -4.78
N TRP A 523 18.31 -34.94 -5.89
CA TRP A 523 17.35 -36.05 -5.96
C TRP A 523 17.60 -37.12 -4.88
N GLY A 524 18.84 -37.61 -4.76
CA GLY A 524 19.20 -38.64 -3.78
C GLY A 524 19.12 -38.17 -2.32
N GLU A 525 19.68 -36.99 -2.02
CA GLU A 525 19.65 -36.36 -0.68
C GLU A 525 18.22 -36.21 -0.16
N LEU A 526 17.33 -35.68 -1.01
CA LEU A 526 15.97 -35.36 -0.64
C LEU A 526 15.05 -36.59 -0.59
N LEU A 527 15.32 -37.63 -1.40
CA LEU A 527 14.67 -38.92 -1.23
C LEU A 527 15.13 -39.64 0.05
N GLU A 528 16.39 -39.51 0.45
CA GLU A 528 16.84 -40.03 1.76
C GLU A 528 16.12 -39.31 2.90
N LEU A 529 16.00 -37.97 2.83
CA LEU A 529 15.26 -37.16 3.81
C LEU A 529 13.79 -37.62 3.96
N ALA A 530 13.06 -37.77 2.84
CA ALA A 530 11.70 -38.34 2.84
C ALA A 530 11.66 -39.80 3.35
N GLY A 531 12.73 -40.54 3.10
CA GLY A 531 12.91 -41.95 3.42
C GLY A 531 13.51 -42.27 4.80
N LEU A 532 13.74 -41.28 5.69
CA LEU A 532 14.41 -41.43 7.00
C LEU A 532 13.68 -42.37 7.98
N LYS A 533 13.74 -43.67 7.71
CA LYS A 533 13.44 -44.83 8.57
C LYS A 533 12.35 -44.60 9.63
N CYS A 534 11.09 -44.51 9.21
CA CYS A 534 9.98 -44.90 10.09
C CYS A 534 10.25 -46.33 10.60
N HIS A 535 10.30 -46.52 11.93
CA HIS A 535 10.39 -47.85 12.49
C HIS A 535 9.10 -48.63 12.20
N GLN A 536 9.24 -49.93 11.91
CA GLN A 536 8.12 -50.79 11.57
C GLN A 536 7.06 -50.83 12.70
N PRO A 537 5.76 -50.96 12.37
CA PRO A 537 4.78 -51.37 13.37
C PRO A 537 5.14 -52.76 13.91
N ARG A 538 5.00 -52.95 15.23
CA ARG A 538 5.25 -54.22 15.91
C ARG A 538 4.40 -55.34 15.29
N LYS A 539 5.01 -56.21 14.47
CA LYS A 539 4.40 -57.50 14.12
C LYS A 539 4.60 -58.48 15.26
N PHE A 540 3.50 -59.09 15.71
CA PHE A 540 3.52 -60.26 16.59
C PHE A 540 4.23 -61.45 15.91
N ASN A 541 4.71 -62.37 16.75
CA ASN A 541 5.45 -63.59 16.40
C ASN A 541 4.95 -64.35 15.16
N ILE A 542 5.89 -65.00 14.44
CA ILE A 542 5.94 -66.47 14.28
C ILE A 542 7.27 -66.92 13.63
N LEU A 543 7.97 -67.83 14.33
CA LEU A 543 8.96 -68.84 13.93
C LEU A 543 10.29 -68.52 13.16
N LYS A 544 11.35 -69.14 13.71
CA LYS A 544 12.77 -69.36 13.29
C LYS A 544 12.91 -70.41 12.14
N PRO A 545 14.14 -70.85 11.68
CA PRO A 545 15.55 -70.40 11.89
C PRO A 545 16.49 -70.41 10.62
N SER A 546 17.81 -70.19 10.84
CA SER A 546 19.00 -70.71 10.09
C SER A 546 19.55 -69.83 8.92
N ILE A 547 20.85 -69.73 8.54
CA ILE A 547 22.14 -70.46 8.79
C ILE A 547 23.36 -69.46 8.93
N HIS A 548 24.51 -69.95 9.43
CA HIS A 548 25.84 -69.33 9.63
C HIS A 548 26.72 -68.95 8.40
N MET A 549 27.83 -68.22 8.70
CA MET A 549 29.20 -68.18 8.11
C MET A 549 29.61 -66.84 7.45
N SER A 550 30.52 -66.04 8.03
CA SER A 550 32.03 -66.05 7.97
C SER A 550 32.57 -65.11 6.85
N HIS A 551 33.71 -64.38 6.89
CA HIS A 551 34.94 -64.37 7.72
C HIS A 551 35.65 -62.97 7.70
N ARG A 552 36.40 -62.63 8.78
CA ARG A 552 37.68 -61.83 8.93
C ARG A 552 38.01 -60.63 8.00
N CYS A 553 38.34 -59.43 8.54
CA CYS A 553 39.67 -58.89 8.97
C CYS A 553 40.71 -58.76 7.81
N SER A 554 41.46 -57.66 7.61
CA SER A 554 42.16 -56.73 8.55
C SER A 554 42.60 -55.41 7.84
N GLU A 555 43.12 -54.29 8.41
CA GLU A 555 43.38 -53.87 9.82
C GLU A 555 43.33 -52.33 10.10
N MET A 556 44.46 -51.61 10.26
CA MET A 556 44.64 -50.27 10.93
C MET A 556 46.02 -49.61 10.56
N PRO A 557 46.46 -48.41 11.06
CA PRO A 557 45.78 -47.11 11.32
C PRO A 557 46.61 -45.79 11.05
N SER A 558 45.93 -44.63 11.07
CA SER A 558 46.30 -43.27 11.63
C SER A 558 47.66 -42.55 11.38
N ARG A 559 47.62 -41.25 10.98
CA ARG A 559 48.00 -40.03 11.78
C ARG A 559 48.13 -38.73 10.93
N ASP A 560 47.74 -37.59 11.53
CA ASP A 560 47.97 -36.17 11.09
C ASP A 560 49.24 -35.56 11.76
N PRO A 561 49.56 -34.26 11.62
CA PRO A 561 49.93 -33.44 10.44
C PRO A 561 51.32 -32.74 10.64
N PRO A 562 51.85 -31.90 9.71
CA PRO A 562 51.91 -30.43 10.01
C PRO A 562 52.05 -29.44 8.80
N LYS A 563 52.11 -28.12 9.09
CA LYS A 563 52.64 -26.96 8.30
C LYS A 563 53.80 -26.29 9.11
N PRO A 564 54.52 -25.18 8.73
CA PRO A 564 54.43 -24.26 7.56
C PRO A 564 55.77 -23.75 6.90
N ARG A 565 55.67 -22.92 5.83
CA ARG A 565 56.61 -21.85 5.36
C ARG A 565 58.04 -22.24 4.88
N SER A 566 58.77 -21.48 4.04
CA SER A 566 58.56 -20.17 3.36
C SER A 566 59.43 -20.01 2.08
N ASP A 567 59.27 -18.86 1.41
CA ASP A 567 60.27 -18.08 0.64
C ASP A 567 60.24 -18.05 -0.91
N GLU A 568 60.28 -16.81 -1.39
CA GLU A 568 60.24 -16.28 -2.76
C GLU A 568 61.65 -16.39 -3.41
N GLU A 569 61.99 -15.99 -4.64
CA GLU A 569 61.48 -14.94 -5.53
C GLU A 569 62.14 -15.06 -6.94
N LYS A 570 61.78 -14.15 -7.86
CA LYS A 570 62.35 -13.80 -9.19
C LYS A 570 61.77 -14.56 -10.40
N ALA A 571 60.93 -14.00 -11.28
CA ALA A 571 60.85 -12.67 -11.97
C ALA A 571 61.36 -12.77 -13.44
N MET A 572 60.84 -12.02 -14.42
CA MET A 572 59.55 -11.33 -14.61
C MET A 572 59.53 -10.81 -16.07
N SER A 573 58.43 -10.97 -16.82
CA SER A 573 58.15 -10.11 -18.00
C SER A 573 56.69 -10.16 -18.45
N THR A 574 55.98 -9.04 -18.24
CA THR A 574 55.03 -8.37 -19.16
C THR A 574 54.00 -9.23 -19.96
N THR A 575 52.69 -8.96 -19.97
CA THR A 575 51.95 -7.74 -19.55
C THR A 575 50.48 -8.09 -19.26
N ARG A 576 49.98 -7.70 -18.09
CA ARG A 576 48.53 -7.56 -17.79
C ARG A 576 48.37 -6.44 -16.77
N ASN A 577 47.49 -5.49 -17.06
CA ASN A 577 47.07 -4.50 -16.06
C ASN A 577 46.15 -5.16 -15.05
N GLU A 578 46.13 -4.58 -13.85
CA GLU A 578 45.31 -4.97 -12.72
C GLU A 578 43.81 -4.72 -13.01
N ASP A 579 42.93 -5.59 -12.50
CA ASP A 579 41.96 -5.17 -11.49
C ASP A 579 41.28 -6.37 -10.81
N SER A 580 40.89 -6.17 -9.55
CA SER A 580 40.35 -7.22 -8.68
C SER A 580 38.82 -7.30 -8.72
N SER A 581 38.24 -8.49 -8.84
CA SER A 581 36.79 -8.71 -8.73
C SER A 581 36.35 -8.97 -7.28
N THR A 582 35.95 -7.89 -6.62
CA THR A 582 35.34 -7.90 -5.27
C THR A 582 33.87 -8.31 -5.30
N VAL A 583 33.40 -8.95 -4.23
CA VAL A 583 31.98 -9.25 -4.00
C VAL A 583 31.23 -7.95 -3.71
N GLU A 584 30.28 -7.55 -4.56
CA GLU A 584 29.49 -6.33 -4.32
C GLU A 584 28.32 -6.60 -3.35
N VAL A 585 28.46 -6.01 -2.16
CA VAL A 585 27.38 -5.83 -1.19
C VAL A 585 26.39 -4.80 -1.73
N GLU A 586 25.11 -5.14 -1.82
CA GLU A 586 24.07 -4.20 -2.25
C GLU A 586 23.96 -3.05 -1.24
N LYS A 587 24.41 -1.85 -1.66
CA LYS A 587 24.53 -0.67 -0.80
C LYS A 587 23.15 -0.05 -0.58
N SER A 588 22.86 0.33 0.66
CA SER A 588 21.66 1.08 1.01
C SER A 588 21.58 2.41 0.23
N PRO A 589 20.39 2.89 -0.17
CA PRO A 589 20.22 4.06 -1.03
C PRO A 589 20.66 5.40 -0.41
N ARG A 590 20.93 5.43 0.91
CA ARG A 590 21.56 6.58 1.58
C ARG A 590 23.04 6.32 1.79
N GLU A 591 23.87 7.33 1.56
CA GLU A 591 25.32 7.30 1.89
C GLU A 591 25.58 7.44 3.41
N VAL A 592 24.56 7.86 4.17
CA VAL A 592 24.66 8.26 5.57
C VAL A 592 23.73 7.36 6.39
N HIS A 593 24.25 6.71 7.44
CA HIS A 593 23.49 5.70 8.22
C HIS A 593 23.51 5.97 9.74
N GLY A 594 22.72 5.18 10.48
CA GLY A 594 22.72 5.17 11.95
C GLY A 594 22.39 6.53 12.56
N TRP A 595 23.13 6.93 13.60
CA TRP A 595 22.92 8.21 14.29
C TRP A 595 23.09 9.42 13.37
N LYS A 596 23.96 9.34 12.35
CA LYS A 596 24.15 10.42 11.37
C LYS A 596 22.89 10.61 10.52
N TRP A 597 22.26 9.50 10.10
CA TRP A 597 20.99 9.55 9.37
C TRP A 597 19.85 10.09 10.24
N ALA A 598 19.77 9.64 11.51
CA ALA A 598 18.79 10.17 12.45
C ALA A 598 18.93 11.69 12.63
N LEU A 599 20.17 12.19 12.71
CA LEU A 599 20.45 13.62 12.78
C LEU A 599 20.12 14.36 11.46
N SER A 600 20.48 13.82 10.29
CA SER A 600 20.12 14.39 8.99
C SER A 600 18.61 14.47 8.80
N TYR A 601 17.87 13.41 9.11
CA TYR A 601 16.41 13.42 9.02
C TYR A 601 15.77 14.37 10.06
N THR A 602 16.30 14.45 11.29
CA THR A 602 15.84 15.44 12.27
C THR A 602 16.04 16.88 11.75
N ALA A 603 17.12 17.13 10.99
CA ALA A 603 17.36 18.40 10.33
C ALA A 603 16.40 18.65 9.15
N MET A 604 15.97 17.61 8.42
CA MET A 604 14.92 17.73 7.40
C MET A 604 13.52 17.97 8.01
N LEU A 605 13.28 17.44 9.21
CA LEU A 605 12.10 17.74 9.99
C LEU A 605 12.13 19.18 10.51
N SER A 606 13.29 19.70 10.93
CA SER A 606 13.36 21.09 11.41
C SER A 606 13.15 22.12 10.30
N THR A 607 13.61 21.91 9.06
CA THR A 607 13.24 22.77 7.92
C THR A 607 11.75 22.70 7.58
N THR A 608 11.12 21.52 7.69
CA THR A 608 9.68 21.34 7.52
C THR A 608 8.88 22.04 8.63
N PHE A 609 9.38 21.98 9.87
CA PHE A 609 8.84 22.70 11.02
C PHE A 609 8.93 24.21 10.80
N LEU A 610 10.10 24.73 10.41
CA LEU A 610 10.31 26.16 10.15
C LEU A 610 9.40 26.68 9.03
N PHE A 611 9.25 25.93 7.94
CA PHE A 611 8.31 26.28 6.86
C PHE A 611 6.87 26.43 7.37
N ALA A 612 6.39 25.49 8.20
CA ALA A 612 5.02 25.52 8.72
C ALA A 612 4.82 26.58 9.82
N LEU A 613 5.80 26.73 10.71
CA LEU A 613 5.85 27.75 11.76
C LEU A 613 5.80 29.15 11.14
N ASP A 614 6.73 29.47 10.24
CA ASP A 614 6.88 30.81 9.66
C ASP A 614 5.72 31.21 8.72
N ASN A 615 5.05 30.23 8.11
CA ASN A 615 3.82 30.47 7.34
C ASN A 615 2.65 30.94 8.22
N THR A 616 2.62 30.55 9.50
CA THR A 616 1.50 30.81 10.43
C THR A 616 1.82 31.76 11.57
N ILE A 617 3.09 31.96 11.94
CA ILE A 617 3.53 32.86 13.01
C ILE A 617 3.08 34.30 12.83
N VAL A 618 2.97 34.73 11.57
CA VAL A 618 2.50 36.06 11.18
C VAL A 618 1.06 36.33 11.59
N ALA A 619 0.21 35.29 11.71
CA ALA A 619 -1.20 35.44 12.04
C ALA A 619 -1.41 36.30 13.30
N ASP A 620 -0.66 36.01 14.37
CA ASP A 620 -0.75 36.72 15.65
C ASP A 620 0.12 37.98 15.76
N ILE A 621 1.22 38.08 15.00
CA ILE A 621 2.12 39.24 15.09
C ILE A 621 1.78 40.37 14.11
N GLN A 622 0.79 40.19 13.23
CA GLN A 622 0.28 41.21 12.31
C GLN A 622 0.05 42.59 12.98
N PRO A 623 -0.67 42.70 14.12
CA PRO A 623 -0.89 44.01 14.77
C PRO A 623 0.40 44.63 15.32
N ALA A 624 1.33 43.80 15.81
CA ALA A 624 2.60 44.25 16.34
C ALA A 624 3.55 44.74 15.23
N ILE A 625 3.58 44.06 14.08
CA ILE A 625 4.31 44.52 12.87
C ILE A 625 3.74 45.85 12.39
N LEU A 626 2.41 45.97 12.30
CA LEU A 626 1.74 47.19 11.85
C LEU A 626 2.03 48.38 12.76
N LYS A 627 1.97 48.18 14.08
CA LYS A 627 2.27 49.21 15.10
C LYS A 627 3.69 49.77 14.97
N ASP A 628 4.66 48.95 14.57
CA ASP A 628 6.06 49.33 14.44
C ASP A 628 6.43 49.88 13.06
N LEU A 629 5.84 49.33 11.99
CA LEU A 629 6.25 49.61 10.60
C LEU A 629 5.28 50.49 9.80
N GLY A 630 4.06 50.71 10.30
CA GLY A 630 3.00 51.44 9.60
C GLY A 630 2.50 50.73 8.33
N ALA A 631 1.93 51.51 7.41
CA ALA A 631 1.41 51.05 6.11
C ALA A 631 0.38 49.89 6.22
N ILE A 632 -0.79 50.17 6.81
CA ILE A 632 -1.88 49.18 6.91
C ILE A 632 -2.41 48.75 5.53
N GLU A 633 -2.27 49.59 4.52
CA GLU A 633 -2.61 49.28 3.13
C GLU A 633 -1.76 48.16 2.52
N LEU A 634 -0.68 47.80 3.22
CA LEU A 634 0.21 46.68 2.94
C LEU A 634 0.09 45.55 3.99
N LEU A 635 -0.82 45.65 4.98
CA LEU A 635 -1.04 44.59 5.98
C LEU A 635 -1.38 43.22 5.36
N PRO A 636 -2.26 43.11 4.34
CA PRO A 636 -2.53 41.83 3.68
C PRO A 636 -1.29 41.15 3.10
N TRP A 637 -0.26 41.93 2.74
CA TRP A 637 0.96 41.43 2.12
C TRP A 637 1.93 40.77 3.11
N VAL A 638 1.79 40.97 4.42
CA VAL A 638 2.66 40.32 5.41
C VAL A 638 2.43 38.80 5.42
N GLY A 639 1.16 38.37 5.28
CA GLY A 639 0.81 36.98 5.03
C GLY A 639 0.98 36.58 3.57
N THR A 640 0.37 37.34 2.66
CA THR A 640 0.31 37.02 1.23
C THR A 640 1.68 36.91 0.56
N GLY A 641 2.67 37.70 0.98
CA GLY A 641 4.03 37.66 0.41
C GLY A 641 4.68 36.29 0.54
N PHE A 642 4.55 35.63 1.71
CA PHE A 642 5.07 34.28 1.91
C PHE A 642 4.32 33.27 1.04
N ALA A 643 2.99 33.30 1.06
CA ALA A 643 2.15 32.41 0.25
C ALA A 643 2.46 32.56 -1.26
N LEU A 644 2.64 33.78 -1.76
CA LEU A 644 3.08 34.05 -3.14
C LEU A 644 4.48 33.48 -3.42
N GLY A 645 5.42 33.60 -2.48
CA GLY A 645 6.73 32.97 -2.59
C GLY A 645 6.64 31.44 -2.75
N THR A 646 5.66 30.79 -2.10
CA THR A 646 5.49 29.33 -2.20
C THR A 646 5.07 28.82 -3.60
N MET A 647 4.70 29.73 -4.52
CA MET A 647 4.44 29.38 -5.92
C MET A 647 5.69 28.88 -6.66
N ALA A 648 6.89 29.09 -6.10
CA ALA A 648 8.13 28.49 -6.58
C ALA A 648 8.18 26.95 -6.45
N VAL A 649 7.23 26.31 -5.77
CA VAL A 649 7.21 24.85 -5.51
C VAL A 649 7.23 23.97 -6.78
N LEU A 650 6.58 24.39 -7.88
CA LEU A 650 6.64 23.67 -9.16
C LEU A 650 8.03 23.77 -9.82
N PRO A 651 8.60 24.98 -10.02
CA PRO A 651 10.00 25.13 -10.42
C PRO A 651 10.97 24.34 -9.55
N TRP A 652 10.84 24.39 -8.21
CA TRP A 652 11.72 23.63 -7.32
C TRP A 652 11.63 22.13 -7.53
N SER A 653 10.42 21.59 -7.71
CA SER A 653 10.23 20.16 -8.00
C SER A 653 10.95 19.71 -9.29
N LYS A 654 11.02 20.57 -10.32
CA LYS A 654 11.83 20.29 -11.53
C LYS A 654 13.33 20.50 -11.31
N VAL A 655 13.74 21.55 -10.59
CA VAL A 655 15.15 21.83 -10.27
C VAL A 655 15.79 20.68 -9.48
N TYR A 656 15.08 20.13 -8.48
CA TYR A 656 15.54 18.96 -7.72
C TYR A 656 15.68 17.67 -8.56
N GLY A 657 15.02 17.58 -9.71
CA GLY A 657 15.18 16.47 -10.68
C GLY A 657 16.31 16.65 -11.69
N ILE A 658 17.02 17.79 -11.66
CA ILE A 658 18.06 18.15 -12.63
C ILE A 658 19.41 18.48 -11.96
N PHE A 659 19.38 19.20 -10.83
CA PHE A 659 20.57 19.71 -10.14
C PHE A 659 20.93 18.90 -8.89
N SER A 660 22.09 19.19 -8.28
CA SER A 660 22.53 18.54 -7.03
C SER A 660 21.55 18.87 -5.91
N ILE A 661 20.90 17.85 -5.35
CA ILE A 661 19.83 18.01 -4.34
C ILE A 661 20.39 18.76 -3.12
N ARG A 662 21.63 18.47 -2.71
CA ARG A 662 22.32 19.15 -1.59
C ARG A 662 22.51 20.64 -1.80
N GLU A 663 23.00 21.03 -2.98
CA GLU A 663 23.28 22.43 -3.29
C GLU A 663 21.99 23.25 -3.33
N ILE A 664 20.95 22.70 -3.97
CA ILE A 664 19.63 23.35 -4.05
C ILE A 664 18.95 23.38 -2.66
N TYR A 665 19.13 22.36 -1.83
CA TYR A 665 18.58 22.34 -0.48
C TYR A 665 19.22 23.39 0.42
N ILE A 666 20.55 23.43 0.46
CA ILE A 666 21.30 24.44 1.23
C ILE A 666 21.02 25.84 0.71
N PHE A 667 20.92 26.03 -0.61
CA PHE A 667 20.51 27.30 -1.21
C PHE A 667 19.12 27.73 -0.72
N ASN A 668 18.15 26.83 -0.68
CA ASN A 668 16.79 27.14 -0.22
C ASN A 668 16.70 27.40 1.28
N ILE A 669 17.50 26.71 2.11
CA ILE A 669 17.70 27.06 3.52
C ILE A 669 18.27 28.48 3.63
N LEU A 670 19.39 28.77 2.98
CA LEU A 670 20.01 30.11 3.01
C LEU A 670 19.04 31.20 2.53
N LEU A 671 18.23 30.92 1.51
CA LEU A 671 17.21 31.84 1.01
C LEU A 671 16.11 32.08 2.06
N PHE A 672 15.63 31.02 2.73
CA PHE A 672 14.67 31.12 3.82
C PHE A 672 15.22 31.90 5.02
N GLU A 673 16.46 31.63 5.44
CA GLU A 673 17.11 32.34 6.55
C GLU A 673 17.37 33.81 6.18
N VAL A 674 17.79 34.13 4.95
CA VAL A 674 17.94 35.53 4.49
C VAL A 674 16.59 36.25 4.46
N GLY A 675 15.52 35.59 4.01
CA GLY A 675 14.16 36.13 4.07
C GLY A 675 13.71 36.39 5.50
N SER A 676 13.95 35.45 6.41
CA SER A 676 13.64 35.57 7.84
C SER A 676 14.45 36.67 8.53
N ALA A 677 15.75 36.77 8.25
CA ALA A 677 16.61 37.86 8.73
C ALA A 677 16.10 39.22 8.24
N LEU A 678 15.69 39.33 6.96
CA LEU A 678 15.14 40.56 6.39
C LEU A 678 13.78 40.92 7.02
N CYS A 679 12.93 39.94 7.36
CA CYS A 679 11.69 40.17 8.10
C CYS A 679 11.96 40.70 9.52
N GLY A 680 12.82 40.02 10.29
CA GLY A 680 13.17 40.43 11.65
C GLY A 680 13.89 41.78 11.72
N ALA A 681 14.72 42.08 10.71
CA ALA A 681 15.45 43.35 10.60
C ALA A 681 14.70 44.43 9.81
N ALA A 682 13.44 44.19 9.40
CA ALA A 682 12.70 45.08 8.51
C ALA A 682 12.55 46.50 9.10
N PRO A 683 13.04 47.56 8.41
CA PRO A 683 12.84 48.94 8.84
C PRO A 683 11.50 49.53 8.36
N ASN A 684 10.79 48.84 7.45
CA ASN A 684 9.50 49.26 6.89
C ASN A 684 8.75 48.06 6.27
N MET A 685 7.47 48.27 5.95
CA MET A 685 6.60 47.21 5.44
C MET A 685 7.06 46.64 4.07
N ASN A 686 7.65 47.44 3.19
CA ASN A 686 8.17 46.93 1.91
C ASN A 686 9.33 45.95 2.09
N ALA A 687 10.24 46.23 3.02
CA ALA A 687 11.32 45.31 3.38
C ALA A 687 10.80 44.02 4.03
N MET A 688 9.78 44.14 4.90
CA MET A 688 9.06 42.99 5.46
C MET A 688 8.49 42.10 4.35
N ILE A 689 7.70 42.67 3.42
CA ILE A 689 7.06 41.91 2.34
C ILE A 689 8.10 41.24 1.43
N LEU A 690 9.18 41.94 1.07
CA LEU A 690 10.28 41.36 0.29
C LEU A 690 10.92 40.18 1.05
N GLY A 691 11.15 40.32 2.35
CA GLY A 691 11.60 39.23 3.23
C GLY A 691 10.64 38.04 3.23
N ARG A 692 9.33 38.29 3.33
CA ARG A 692 8.29 37.24 3.29
C ARG A 692 8.28 36.51 1.96
N VAL A 693 8.38 37.21 0.83
CA VAL A 693 8.46 36.58 -0.51
C VAL A 693 9.71 35.72 -0.63
N ILE A 694 10.88 36.24 -0.22
CA ILE A 694 12.16 35.50 -0.23
C ILE A 694 12.05 34.25 0.67
N ALA A 695 11.47 34.39 1.87
CA ALA A 695 11.21 33.28 2.79
C ALA A 695 10.26 32.24 2.19
N GLY A 696 9.17 32.64 1.53
CA GLY A 696 8.25 31.71 0.88
C GLY A 696 8.87 30.93 -0.29
N VAL A 697 9.74 31.59 -1.07
CA VAL A 697 10.51 30.94 -2.16
C VAL A 697 11.47 29.91 -1.57
N GLY A 698 12.27 30.27 -0.57
CA GLY A 698 13.17 29.33 0.10
C GLY A 698 12.43 28.20 0.82
N GLY A 699 11.36 28.54 1.54
CA GLY A 699 10.53 27.63 2.33
C GLY A 699 9.85 26.55 1.49
N SER A 700 9.25 26.91 0.36
CA SER A 700 8.71 25.91 -0.57
C SER A 700 9.79 25.00 -1.17
N GLY A 701 11.00 25.54 -1.41
CA GLY A 701 12.16 24.75 -1.82
C GLY A 701 12.69 23.82 -0.73
N MET A 702 12.67 24.24 0.54
CA MET A 702 12.97 23.37 1.69
C MET A 702 11.93 22.25 1.85
N TYR A 703 10.65 22.56 1.66
CA TYR A 703 9.58 21.57 1.74
C TYR A 703 9.70 20.53 0.62
N SER A 704 9.72 20.96 -0.65
CA SER A 704 9.95 20.04 -1.78
C SER A 704 11.24 19.24 -1.63
N GLY A 705 12.32 19.88 -1.18
CA GLY A 705 13.60 19.22 -0.99
C GLY A 705 13.59 18.17 0.13
N THR A 706 12.78 18.36 1.19
CA THR A 706 12.59 17.35 2.23
C THR A 706 11.91 16.12 1.65
N LEU A 707 10.82 16.31 0.90
CA LEU A 707 10.12 15.21 0.22
C LEU A 707 11.03 14.51 -0.80
N THR A 708 11.84 15.26 -1.56
CA THR A 708 12.84 14.71 -2.49
C THR A 708 13.88 13.90 -1.74
N TYR A 709 14.53 14.45 -0.70
CA TYR A 709 15.56 13.74 0.07
C TYR A 709 15.02 12.48 0.75
N VAL A 710 13.82 12.53 1.33
CA VAL A 710 13.14 11.33 1.82
C VAL A 710 12.98 10.35 0.66
N SER A 711 12.44 10.78 -0.48
CA SER A 711 12.20 9.88 -1.62
C SER A 711 13.47 9.25 -2.21
N VAL A 712 14.63 9.89 -2.20
CA VAL A 712 15.87 9.33 -2.78
C VAL A 712 16.76 8.61 -1.75
N CYS A 713 16.76 9.05 -0.48
CA CYS A 713 17.56 8.44 0.58
C CYS A 713 16.82 7.32 1.34
N THR A 714 15.55 7.03 1.04
CA THR A 714 14.79 5.94 1.68
C THR A 714 14.43 4.84 0.70
N THR A 715 14.53 3.60 1.20
CA THR A 715 13.86 2.44 0.59
C THR A 715 12.35 2.66 0.59
N MET A 716 11.61 2.03 -0.33
CA MET A 716 10.14 2.13 -0.35
C MET A 716 9.49 1.75 0.98
N LYS A 717 10.10 0.78 1.69
CA LYS A 717 9.66 0.26 2.99
C LYS A 717 9.51 1.35 4.05
N GLU A 718 10.60 2.06 4.32
CA GLU A 718 10.66 3.08 5.35
C GLU A 718 10.13 4.46 4.86
N ARG A 719 10.01 4.67 3.54
CA ARG A 719 9.60 5.97 2.96
C ARG A 719 8.28 6.49 3.52
N ALA A 720 7.29 5.62 3.69
CA ALA A 720 5.99 5.99 4.25
C ALA A 720 6.12 6.57 5.68
N LEU A 721 6.99 5.99 6.52
CA LEU A 721 7.26 6.47 7.88
C LEU A 721 7.95 7.85 7.88
N TYR A 722 8.96 8.03 7.03
CA TYR A 722 9.69 9.31 6.92
C TYR A 722 8.84 10.43 6.29
N MET A 723 7.91 10.09 5.38
CA MET A 723 6.93 11.05 4.85
C MET A 723 5.88 11.42 5.91
N ALA A 724 5.33 10.44 6.64
CA ALA A 724 4.36 10.68 7.70
C ALA A 724 4.92 11.54 8.84
N GLY A 725 6.18 11.34 9.23
CA GLY A 725 6.86 12.19 10.20
C GLY A 725 6.96 13.65 9.74
N SER A 726 7.21 13.89 8.44
CA SER A 726 7.21 15.23 7.85
C SER A 726 5.82 15.89 7.92
N THR A 727 4.74 15.15 7.64
CA THR A 727 3.36 15.65 7.78
C THR A 727 2.99 15.97 9.23
N VAL A 728 3.38 15.14 10.20
CA VAL A 728 3.13 15.39 11.63
C VAL A 728 3.87 16.65 12.09
N VAL A 729 5.15 16.81 11.72
CA VAL A 729 5.96 17.97 12.10
C VAL A 729 5.48 19.26 11.42
N TRP A 730 5.01 19.19 10.17
CA TRP A 730 4.32 20.30 9.50
C TRP A 730 3.05 20.72 10.27
N GLY A 731 2.25 19.75 10.72
CA GLY A 731 1.09 20.00 11.57
C GLY A 731 1.47 20.69 12.89
N ILE A 732 2.51 20.20 13.58
CA ILE A 732 3.02 20.79 14.82
C ILE A 732 3.51 22.23 14.59
N GLY A 733 4.23 22.51 13.50
CA GLY A 733 4.66 23.87 13.15
C GLY A 733 3.47 24.82 12.92
N THR A 734 2.42 24.33 12.27
CA THR A 734 1.15 25.07 12.05
C THR A 734 0.41 25.33 13.37
N VAL A 735 0.43 24.39 14.33
CA VAL A 735 -0.11 24.59 15.69
C VAL A 735 0.69 25.65 16.46
N LEU A 736 2.02 25.56 16.42
CA LEU A 736 2.89 26.37 17.27
C LEU A 736 3.15 27.77 16.73
N GLY A 737 3.05 28.00 15.42
CA GLY A 737 3.33 29.30 14.79
C GLY A 737 2.59 30.45 15.48
N PRO A 738 1.25 30.44 15.51
CA PRO A 738 0.45 31.51 16.12
C PRO A 738 0.83 31.74 17.61
N VAL A 739 0.91 30.67 18.41
CA VAL A 739 1.26 30.72 19.84
C VAL A 739 2.68 31.27 20.08
N VAL A 740 3.67 30.84 19.30
CA VAL A 740 5.07 31.32 19.40
C VAL A 740 5.18 32.78 18.95
N GLY A 741 4.43 33.17 17.92
CA GLY A 741 4.33 34.55 17.46
C GLY A 741 3.76 35.46 18.53
N GLY A 742 2.59 35.10 19.08
CA GLY A 742 1.95 35.83 20.17
C GLY A 742 2.86 35.99 21.40
N ALA A 743 3.50 34.89 21.83
CA ALA A 743 4.48 34.92 22.92
C ALA A 743 5.64 35.89 22.65
N PHE A 744 6.19 35.93 21.44
CA PHE A 744 7.25 36.88 21.10
C PHE A 744 6.75 38.33 21.02
N ALA A 745 5.57 38.58 20.45
CA ALA A 745 4.97 39.92 20.35
C ALA A 745 4.69 40.57 21.71
N GLU A 746 4.31 39.79 22.71
CA GLU A 746 4.09 40.26 24.09
C GLU A 746 5.38 40.33 24.92
N SER A 747 6.41 39.56 24.55
CA SER A 747 7.70 39.56 25.25
C SER A 747 8.53 40.82 25.00
N GLY A 748 9.49 41.08 25.91
CA GLY A 748 10.53 42.09 25.70
C GLY A 748 11.46 41.81 24.50
N ALA A 749 11.38 40.65 23.85
CA ALA A 749 12.10 40.35 22.62
C ALA A 749 11.42 40.94 21.36
N THR A 750 10.14 41.31 21.45
CA THR A 750 9.28 41.81 20.35
C THR A 750 8.99 40.78 19.24
N TRP A 751 8.01 41.10 18.39
CA TRP A 751 7.61 40.29 17.23
C TRP A 751 8.76 39.92 16.29
N ARG A 752 9.86 40.70 16.25
CA ARG A 752 11.03 40.43 15.39
C ARG A 752 11.65 39.06 15.65
N TRP A 753 11.57 38.57 16.89
CA TRP A 753 12.04 37.23 17.24
C TRP A 753 11.16 36.10 16.70
N GLY A 754 9.93 36.38 16.28
CA GLY A 754 9.14 35.45 15.47
C GLY A 754 9.80 35.08 14.14
N PHE A 755 10.71 35.92 13.63
CA PHE A 755 11.53 35.61 12.45
C PHE A 755 12.97 35.21 12.82
N TYR A 756 13.55 35.79 13.87
CA TYR A 756 14.91 35.40 14.30
C TYR A 756 14.99 33.99 14.93
N ILE A 757 13.88 33.43 15.41
CA ILE A 757 13.84 32.03 15.87
C ILE A 757 14.20 31.05 14.75
N ASN A 758 13.84 31.37 13.50
CA ASN A 758 14.23 30.61 12.31
C ASN A 758 15.76 30.53 12.22
N LEU A 759 16.45 31.67 12.31
CA LEU A 759 17.92 31.75 12.27
C LEU A 759 18.58 30.90 13.36
N VAL A 760 17.99 30.85 14.56
CA VAL A 760 18.52 30.07 15.69
C VAL A 760 18.38 28.57 15.41
N VAL A 761 17.20 28.12 14.98
CA VAL A 761 16.97 26.70 14.62
C VAL A 761 17.84 26.31 13.42
N GLY A 762 17.87 27.16 12.38
CA GLY A 762 18.75 27.02 11.22
C GLY A 762 20.21 26.88 11.60
N ALA A 763 20.73 27.73 12.50
CA ALA A 763 22.10 27.66 13.00
C ALA A 763 22.38 26.42 13.85
N VAL A 764 21.43 25.96 14.67
CA VAL A 764 21.55 24.72 15.47
C VAL A 764 21.66 23.49 14.55
N PHE A 765 20.91 23.45 13.45
CA PHE A 765 20.95 22.35 12.47
C PHE A 765 21.96 22.56 11.33
N ALA A 766 22.58 23.74 11.20
CA ALA A 766 23.58 24.05 10.17
C ALA A 766 24.73 23.04 10.07
N PRO A 767 25.30 22.49 11.17
CA PRO A 767 26.29 21.44 11.07
C PRO A 767 25.76 20.16 10.38
N ALA A 768 24.49 19.82 10.58
CA ALA A 768 23.87 18.69 9.90
C ALA A 768 23.72 19.00 8.39
N TYR A 769 23.14 20.16 8.03
CA TYR A 769 22.99 20.57 6.62
C TYR A 769 24.33 20.60 5.86
N LEU A 770 25.36 21.16 6.49
CA LEU A 770 26.67 21.37 5.86
C LEU A 770 27.52 20.10 5.79
N PHE A 771 27.46 19.21 6.79
CA PHE A 771 28.38 18.07 6.89
C PHE A 771 27.76 16.68 6.76
N LEU A 772 26.43 16.52 6.88
CA LEU A 772 25.75 15.21 6.91
C LEU A 772 24.75 14.98 5.76
N PHE A 773 24.57 15.94 4.86
CA PHE A 773 23.64 15.79 3.73
C PHE A 773 24.38 15.23 2.50
N PRO A 774 23.91 14.10 1.90
CA PRO A 774 24.58 13.47 0.77
C PRO A 774 24.41 14.28 -0.52
N SER A 775 25.42 14.24 -1.38
CA SER A 775 25.52 15.08 -2.58
C SER A 775 24.90 14.41 -3.82
N LEU A 776 23.62 14.06 -3.73
CA LEU A 776 22.92 13.32 -4.76
C LEU A 776 22.58 14.21 -5.97
N ASN A 777 23.03 13.79 -7.16
CA ASN A 777 22.85 14.51 -8.42
C ASN A 777 22.08 13.60 -9.40
N PRO A 778 20.81 13.90 -9.75
CA PRO A 778 19.99 13.01 -10.60
C PRO A 778 20.44 12.91 -12.06
N GLN A 779 21.23 13.86 -12.55
CA GLN A 779 21.70 13.92 -13.94
C GLN A 779 23.20 14.22 -13.97
N PRO A 780 24.07 13.30 -13.50
CA PRO A 780 25.49 13.58 -13.29
C PRO A 780 26.26 13.78 -14.60
N GLU A 781 25.82 13.12 -15.68
CA GLU A 781 26.50 13.15 -16.99
C GLU A 781 26.24 14.43 -17.80
N LEU A 782 25.24 15.23 -17.43
CA LEU A 782 24.93 16.48 -18.13
C LEU A 782 25.74 17.64 -17.57
N SER A 783 26.43 18.36 -18.46
CA SER A 783 27.04 19.65 -18.12
C SER A 783 25.98 20.64 -17.63
N THR A 784 26.37 21.60 -16.79
CA THR A 784 25.45 22.65 -16.28
C THR A 784 24.71 23.37 -17.42
N LYS A 785 25.34 23.54 -18.59
CA LYS A 785 24.69 24.13 -19.78
C LYS A 785 23.58 23.25 -20.37
N GLN A 786 23.75 21.92 -20.37
CA GLN A 786 22.70 20.98 -20.81
C GLN A 786 21.57 20.89 -19.78
N LYS A 787 21.91 20.85 -18.48
CA LYS A 787 20.93 20.91 -17.37
C LYS A 787 20.05 22.16 -17.45
N LEU A 788 20.66 23.33 -17.63
CA LEU A 788 19.94 24.58 -17.86
C LEU A 788 19.06 24.52 -19.12
N ARG A 789 19.44 23.79 -20.18
CA ARG A 789 18.61 23.64 -21.39
C ARG A 789 17.40 22.73 -21.18
N ASN A 790 17.47 21.76 -20.27
CA ASN A 790 16.38 20.82 -19.98
C ASN A 790 15.31 21.41 -19.04
N MET A 791 15.52 22.61 -18.50
CA MET A 791 14.56 23.29 -17.63
C MET A 791 13.62 24.19 -18.44
N ASP A 792 12.32 24.10 -18.14
CA ASP A 792 11.26 24.86 -18.81
C ASP A 792 11.21 26.32 -18.32
N TRP A 793 12.22 27.12 -18.69
CA TRP A 793 12.32 28.54 -18.36
C TRP A 793 11.14 29.38 -18.86
N PRO A 794 10.64 29.20 -20.11
CA PRO A 794 9.50 29.99 -20.59
C PRO A 794 8.25 29.77 -19.74
N MET A 795 7.90 28.51 -19.44
CA MET A 795 6.74 28.22 -18.60
C MET A 795 6.96 28.64 -17.15
N THR A 796 8.18 28.46 -16.62
CA THR A 796 8.54 28.91 -15.26
C THR A 796 8.38 30.43 -15.11
N PHE A 797 8.88 31.22 -16.05
CA PHE A 797 8.73 32.67 -16.04
C PHE A 797 7.26 33.08 -16.16
N VAL A 798 6.54 32.53 -17.14
CA VAL A 798 5.11 32.83 -17.37
C VAL A 798 4.26 32.46 -16.15
N PHE A 799 4.53 31.33 -15.51
CA PHE A 799 3.81 30.88 -14.32
C PHE A 799 4.07 31.78 -13.10
N LEU A 800 5.33 32.09 -12.79
CA LEU A 800 5.69 32.92 -11.64
C LEU A 800 5.29 34.39 -11.85
N ALA A 801 5.53 34.96 -13.04
CA ALA A 801 5.11 36.32 -13.36
C ALA A 801 3.59 36.44 -13.40
N GLY A 802 2.88 35.49 -14.03
CA GLY A 802 1.43 35.44 -14.06
C GLY A 802 0.81 35.35 -12.67
N SER A 803 1.37 34.50 -11.79
CA SER A 803 0.96 34.40 -10.38
C SER A 803 1.20 35.72 -9.63
N ALA A 804 2.38 36.34 -9.79
CA ALA A 804 2.69 37.61 -9.15
C ALA A 804 1.74 38.73 -9.62
N PHE A 805 1.52 38.90 -10.93
CA PHE A 805 0.60 39.92 -11.45
C PHE A 805 -0.85 39.68 -11.04
N PHE A 806 -1.30 38.41 -10.99
CA PHE A 806 -2.64 38.06 -10.51
C PHE A 806 -2.85 38.44 -9.04
N ILE A 807 -1.90 38.08 -8.18
CA ILE A 807 -1.94 38.41 -6.75
C ILE A 807 -1.75 39.91 -6.50
N MET A 808 -0.93 40.61 -7.29
CA MET A 808 -0.81 42.07 -7.23
C MET A 808 -2.12 42.78 -7.58
N ALA A 809 -2.83 42.31 -8.61
CA ALA A 809 -4.14 42.85 -8.98
C ALA A 809 -5.19 42.66 -7.86
N ILE A 810 -5.22 41.47 -7.25
CA ILE A 810 -6.13 41.22 -6.12
C ILE A 810 -5.75 42.09 -4.90
N SER A 811 -4.47 42.10 -4.52
CA SER A 811 -4.02 42.67 -3.24
C SER A 811 -3.82 44.20 -3.24
N PHE A 812 -3.65 44.83 -4.42
CA PHE A 812 -3.59 46.29 -4.55
C PHE A 812 -4.91 46.95 -4.98
N GLY A 813 -5.85 46.17 -5.51
CA GLY A 813 -7.15 46.64 -5.97
C GLY A 813 -7.97 47.29 -4.86
N GLY A 814 -8.17 48.61 -4.97
CA GLY A 814 -8.91 49.44 -4.02
C GLY A 814 -8.20 49.71 -2.68
N THR A 815 -7.08 49.02 -2.39
CA THR A 815 -6.26 49.21 -1.18
C THR A 815 -5.16 50.24 -1.43
N LEU A 816 -4.33 50.03 -2.45
CA LEU A 816 -3.21 50.89 -2.84
C LEU A 816 -3.47 51.62 -4.16
N TYR A 817 -4.15 50.96 -5.10
CA TYR A 817 -4.51 51.53 -6.40
C TYR A 817 -6.02 51.49 -6.61
N SER A 818 -6.58 52.58 -7.14
CA SER A 818 -7.99 52.58 -7.54
C SER A 818 -8.24 51.50 -8.61
N TRP A 819 -9.37 50.79 -8.50
CA TRP A 819 -9.86 49.80 -9.47
C TRP A 819 -9.92 50.29 -10.93
N ARG A 820 -9.92 51.61 -11.16
CA ARG A 820 -9.91 52.24 -12.49
C ARG A 820 -8.57 52.88 -12.88
N SER A 821 -7.53 52.69 -12.07
CA SER A 821 -6.20 53.26 -12.33
C SER A 821 -5.48 52.49 -13.45
N ALA A 822 -4.53 53.16 -14.12
CA ALA A 822 -3.72 52.53 -15.14
C ALA A 822 -2.87 51.36 -14.61
N ALA A 823 -2.37 51.45 -13.37
CA ALA A 823 -1.59 50.38 -12.73
C ALA A 823 -2.43 49.10 -12.55
N GLU A 824 -3.64 49.25 -12.01
CA GLU A 824 -4.55 48.13 -11.75
C GLU A 824 -5.02 47.45 -13.05
N ILE A 825 -5.36 48.26 -14.07
CA ILE A 825 -5.68 47.75 -15.41
C ILE A 825 -4.49 46.98 -16.01
N VAL A 826 -3.26 47.46 -15.81
CA VAL A 826 -2.04 46.76 -16.26
C VAL A 826 -1.85 45.43 -15.54
N PHE A 827 -2.08 45.33 -14.24
CA PHE A 827 -1.95 44.06 -13.50
C PHE A 827 -2.96 43.01 -14.00
N TRP A 828 -4.25 43.36 -14.14
CA TRP A 828 -5.25 42.46 -14.72
C TRP A 828 -4.95 42.09 -16.17
N THR A 829 -4.52 43.06 -16.99
CA THR A 829 -4.18 42.81 -18.40
C THR A 829 -2.98 41.85 -18.51
N LEU A 830 -1.92 42.07 -17.73
CA LEU A 830 -0.74 41.20 -17.73
C LEU A 830 -1.07 39.82 -17.16
N SER A 831 -1.87 39.72 -16.10
CA SER A 831 -2.37 38.43 -15.58
C SER A 831 -3.11 37.65 -16.68
N GLY A 832 -4.04 38.28 -17.40
CA GLY A 832 -4.74 37.68 -18.53
C GLY A 832 -3.82 37.27 -19.69
N VAL A 833 -2.84 38.12 -20.04
CA VAL A 833 -1.83 37.81 -21.07
C VAL A 833 -0.98 36.61 -20.65
N PHE A 834 -0.48 36.56 -19.41
CA PHE A 834 0.29 35.43 -18.92
C PHE A 834 -0.54 34.14 -18.86
N LEU A 835 -1.83 34.21 -18.51
CA LEU A 835 -2.73 33.04 -18.57
C LEU A 835 -2.92 32.53 -20.00
N VAL A 836 -3.13 33.42 -20.97
CA VAL A 836 -3.22 33.04 -22.40
C VAL A 836 -1.91 32.43 -22.88
N VAL A 837 -0.77 33.04 -22.56
CA VAL A 837 0.57 32.50 -22.91
C VAL A 837 0.83 31.15 -22.23
N PHE A 838 0.40 30.96 -20.97
CA PHE A 838 0.50 29.69 -20.25
C PHE A 838 -0.26 28.59 -21.00
N VAL A 839 -1.54 28.83 -21.36
CA VAL A 839 -2.37 27.87 -22.11
C VAL A 839 -1.77 27.58 -23.50
N VAL A 840 -1.26 28.60 -24.20
CA VAL A 840 -0.60 28.43 -25.50
C VAL A 840 0.68 27.60 -25.38
N LEU A 841 1.55 27.87 -24.39
CA LEU A 841 2.76 27.09 -24.15
C LEU A 841 2.43 25.65 -23.72
N LEU A 842 1.35 25.43 -22.97
CA LEU A 842 0.93 24.11 -22.51
C LEU A 842 0.54 23.20 -23.69
N LYS A 843 0.00 23.78 -24.78
CA LYS A 843 -0.40 23.05 -26.00
C LYS A 843 0.66 23.05 -27.12
N PHE A 844 1.43 24.13 -27.27
CA PHE A 844 2.30 24.39 -28.43
C PHE A 844 3.75 24.74 -28.07
N HIS A 845 4.30 24.17 -26.97
CA HIS A 845 5.64 24.50 -26.48
C HIS A 845 6.72 24.30 -27.57
N PRO A 846 7.44 25.37 -28.01
CA PRO A 846 8.31 25.30 -29.18
C PRO A 846 9.75 24.83 -28.89
N GLY A 847 10.03 24.23 -27.72
CA GLY A 847 11.41 23.80 -27.39
C GLY A 847 11.59 22.82 -26.23
N VAL A 848 10.52 22.39 -25.56
CA VAL A 848 10.57 21.46 -24.41
C VAL A 848 9.66 20.27 -24.71
N SER A 849 10.17 19.04 -24.54
CA SER A 849 9.38 17.81 -24.72
C SER A 849 8.26 17.71 -23.68
N LYS A 850 7.17 16.97 -23.98
CA LYS A 850 6.04 16.78 -23.04
C LYS A 850 6.49 16.27 -21.66
N GLU A 851 7.54 15.45 -21.61
CA GLU A 851 8.14 14.91 -20.38
C GLU A 851 8.84 15.98 -19.51
N HIS A 852 9.35 17.04 -20.13
CA HIS A 852 10.09 18.12 -19.46
C HIS A 852 9.23 19.37 -19.18
N GLN A 853 7.99 19.43 -19.68
CA GLN A 853 7.05 20.52 -19.40
C GLN A 853 6.85 20.71 -17.89
N LEU A 854 6.73 21.97 -17.46
CA LEU A 854 6.51 22.31 -16.04
C LEU A 854 5.19 21.74 -15.48
N TRP A 855 4.12 21.75 -16.29
CA TRP A 855 2.80 21.22 -15.91
C TRP A 855 2.43 19.99 -16.76
N PRO A 856 2.02 18.86 -16.14
CA PRO A 856 1.54 17.67 -16.83
C PRO A 856 0.16 17.91 -17.46
N SER A 857 0.15 18.26 -18.75
CA SER A 857 -1.06 18.67 -19.50
C SER A 857 -2.17 17.62 -19.55
N HIS A 858 -1.85 16.32 -19.43
CA HIS A 858 -2.83 15.24 -19.49
C HIS A 858 -3.80 15.20 -18.28
N PHE A 859 -3.40 15.69 -17.10
CA PHE A 859 -4.29 15.74 -15.94
C PHE A 859 -5.49 16.68 -16.13
N LEU A 860 -5.38 17.71 -16.97
CA LEU A 860 -6.50 18.64 -17.25
C LEU A 860 -7.74 17.92 -17.78
N LYS A 861 -7.52 16.75 -18.38
CA LYS A 861 -8.53 15.95 -19.03
C LYS A 861 -9.09 14.84 -18.09
N MET A 862 -8.54 14.71 -16.88
CA MET A 862 -8.91 13.71 -15.86
C MET A 862 -9.86 14.32 -14.80
N PRO A 863 -11.19 14.15 -14.92
CA PRO A 863 -12.15 14.92 -14.12
C PRO A 863 -12.05 14.67 -12.61
N VAL A 864 -11.76 13.44 -12.18
CA VAL A 864 -11.62 13.09 -10.76
C VAL A 864 -10.39 13.79 -10.15
N VAL A 865 -9.25 13.79 -10.85
CA VAL A 865 -8.02 14.45 -10.37
C VAL A 865 -8.15 15.97 -10.39
N MET A 866 -8.80 16.55 -11.41
CA MET A 866 -9.16 17.98 -11.42
C MET A 866 -10.08 18.37 -10.26
N ASN A 867 -11.08 17.54 -9.95
CA ASN A 867 -11.95 17.76 -8.79
C ASN A 867 -11.15 17.72 -7.48
N MET A 868 -10.28 16.73 -7.30
CA MET A 868 -9.43 16.65 -6.10
C MET A 868 -8.49 17.85 -5.95
N GLN A 869 -7.93 18.38 -7.05
CA GLN A 869 -7.16 19.63 -7.04
C GLN A 869 -8.02 20.83 -6.65
N LEU A 870 -9.27 20.92 -7.13
CA LEU A 870 -10.22 21.94 -6.69
C LEU A 870 -10.56 21.82 -5.19
N GLN A 871 -10.77 20.61 -4.69
CA GLN A 871 -11.07 20.38 -3.27
C GLN A 871 -9.91 20.82 -2.35
N ILE A 872 -8.66 20.53 -2.72
CA ILE A 872 -7.50 20.95 -1.91
C ILE A 872 -7.17 22.43 -2.06
N PHE A 873 -7.45 23.05 -3.22
CA PHE A 873 -7.43 24.50 -3.40
C PHE A 873 -8.42 25.19 -2.46
N LEU A 874 -9.68 24.77 -2.45
CA LEU A 874 -10.71 25.34 -1.58
C LEU A 874 -10.39 25.13 -0.09
N SER A 875 -10.03 23.91 0.31
CA SER A 875 -9.69 23.60 1.71
C SER A 875 -8.42 24.31 2.20
N GLY A 876 -7.38 24.39 1.37
CA GLY A 876 -6.12 25.08 1.71
C GLY A 876 -6.33 26.58 1.88
N GLY A 877 -7.13 27.19 0.99
CA GLY A 877 -7.52 28.59 1.10
C GLY A 877 -8.34 28.90 2.35
N ILE A 878 -9.37 28.10 2.64
CA ILE A 878 -10.19 28.26 3.85
C ILE A 878 -9.32 28.15 5.11
N ILE A 879 -8.51 27.10 5.26
CA ILE A 879 -7.76 26.84 6.48
C ILE A 879 -6.69 27.90 6.75
N LEU A 880 -5.86 28.28 5.77
CA LEU A 880 -4.84 29.30 6.00
C LEU A 880 -5.47 30.64 6.36
N THR A 881 -6.51 31.05 5.64
CA THR A 881 -7.11 32.37 5.86
C THR A 881 -7.89 32.43 7.18
N ILE A 882 -8.53 31.33 7.60
CA ILE A 882 -9.11 31.21 8.95
C ILE A 882 -8.04 31.36 10.04
N ILE A 883 -6.86 30.74 9.88
CA ILE A 883 -5.74 30.90 10.82
C ILE A 883 -5.30 32.36 10.93
N TYR A 884 -5.36 33.15 9.86
CA TYR A 884 -5.01 34.58 9.91
C TYR A 884 -6.12 35.47 10.49
N TYR A 885 -7.40 35.14 10.27
CA TYR A 885 -8.52 36.03 10.60
C TYR A 885 -9.19 35.78 11.96
N ILE A 886 -9.09 34.57 12.51
CA ILE A 886 -9.59 34.31 13.88
C ILE A 886 -8.77 35.09 14.93
N PRO A 887 -7.43 35.10 14.90
CA PRO A 887 -6.67 35.89 15.85
C PRO A 887 -6.87 37.39 15.60
N LEU A 888 -6.97 37.81 14.34
CA LEU A 888 -7.33 39.19 13.98
C LEU A 888 -8.66 39.60 14.63
N TYR A 889 -9.69 38.74 14.62
CA TYR A 889 -10.94 38.98 15.33
C TYR A 889 -10.72 39.12 16.85
N PHE A 890 -9.98 38.21 17.49
CA PHE A 890 -9.74 38.31 18.95
C PHE A 890 -8.93 39.56 19.32
N GLN A 891 -7.85 39.86 18.60
CA GLN A 891 -7.02 41.04 18.87
C GLN A 891 -7.76 42.35 18.54
N PHE A 892 -8.36 42.50 17.36
CA PHE A 892 -8.99 43.76 16.93
C PHE A 892 -10.37 44.02 17.51
N ILE A 893 -11.18 43.00 17.83
CA ILE A 893 -12.55 43.17 18.34
C ILE A 893 -12.66 42.90 19.85
N ARG A 894 -11.99 41.87 20.37
CA ARG A 894 -12.01 41.58 21.83
C ARG A 894 -10.94 42.35 22.60
N GLY A 895 -9.88 42.80 21.94
CA GLY A 895 -8.73 43.42 22.61
C GLY A 895 -7.86 42.40 23.34
N ASP A 896 -7.92 41.13 22.93
CA ASP A 896 -7.10 40.06 23.47
C ASP A 896 -5.61 40.28 23.15
N GLY A 897 -4.74 39.74 24.00
CA GLY A 897 -3.32 39.62 23.70
C GLY A 897 -3.07 38.73 22.48
N ALA A 898 -1.92 38.91 21.83
CA ALA A 898 -1.50 38.08 20.72
C ALA A 898 -1.23 36.62 21.14
N LEU A 899 -0.81 36.38 22.39
CA LEU A 899 -0.68 35.03 22.93
C LEU A 899 -2.04 34.38 23.16
N ASP A 900 -2.99 35.10 23.75
CA ASP A 900 -4.35 34.60 23.98
C ASP A 900 -5.05 34.29 22.65
N ALA A 901 -4.94 35.18 21.66
CA ALA A 901 -5.50 34.99 20.32
C ALA A 901 -4.92 33.74 19.62
N GLY A 902 -3.61 33.49 19.74
CA GLY A 902 -2.97 32.26 19.24
C GLY A 902 -3.40 30.98 19.97
N VAL A 903 -3.56 31.04 21.30
CA VAL A 903 -4.08 29.91 22.09
C VAL A 903 -5.52 29.56 21.68
N ARG A 904 -6.33 30.55 21.28
CA ARG A 904 -7.71 30.34 20.81
C ARG A 904 -7.84 29.66 19.45
N LEU A 905 -6.75 29.54 18.68
CA LEU A 905 -6.71 28.72 17.46
C LEU A 905 -6.57 27.23 17.73
N LEU A 906 -6.05 26.81 18.89
CA LEU A 906 -5.76 25.40 19.18
C LEU A 906 -6.93 24.42 18.90
N PRO A 907 -8.21 24.75 19.18
CA PRO A 907 -9.33 23.86 18.87
C PRO A 907 -9.47 23.51 17.39
N LEU A 908 -9.20 24.46 16.47
CA LEU A 908 -9.21 24.22 15.02
C LEU A 908 -8.11 23.22 14.63
N ILE A 909 -6.88 23.52 15.06
CA ILE A 909 -5.69 22.85 14.53
C ILE A 909 -5.54 21.46 15.14
N ILE A 910 -5.86 21.27 16.43
CA ILE A 910 -5.90 19.96 17.09
C ILE A 910 -6.96 19.07 16.43
N ALA A 911 -8.17 19.57 16.22
CA ALA A 911 -9.25 18.81 15.58
C ALA A 911 -8.88 18.38 14.15
N MET A 912 -8.23 19.27 13.39
CA MET A 912 -7.73 18.97 12.05
C MET A 912 -6.64 17.90 12.06
N VAL A 913 -5.60 18.04 12.90
CA VAL A 913 -4.48 17.08 12.97
C VAL A 913 -4.96 15.68 13.39
N VAL A 914 -5.81 15.60 14.43
CA VAL A 914 -6.39 14.32 14.86
C VAL A 914 -7.21 13.68 13.74
N THR A 915 -8.02 14.46 13.02
CA THR A 915 -8.86 13.92 11.95
C THR A 915 -8.03 13.50 10.72
N CYS A 916 -6.94 14.21 10.39
CA CYS A 916 -5.98 13.78 9.37
C CYS A 916 -5.31 12.43 9.72
N MET A 917 -5.01 12.18 10.99
CA MET A 917 -4.46 10.89 11.43
C MET A 917 -5.52 9.78 11.34
N VAL A 918 -6.76 10.06 11.75
CA VAL A 918 -7.88 9.11 11.66
C VAL A 918 -8.22 8.77 10.21
N SER A 919 -8.30 9.75 9.31
CA SER A 919 -8.54 9.52 7.89
C SER A 919 -7.39 8.72 7.26
N GLY A 920 -6.13 9.03 7.58
CA GLY A 920 -4.97 8.24 7.14
C GLY A 920 -4.97 6.77 7.59
N ILE A 921 -5.49 6.47 8.78
CA ILE A 921 -5.58 5.10 9.33
C ILE A 921 -6.81 4.33 8.82
N LEU A 922 -7.94 5.01 8.61
CA LEU A 922 -9.20 4.38 8.22
C LEU A 922 -9.38 4.28 6.71
N LEU A 923 -8.86 5.21 5.92
CA LEU A 923 -9.01 5.20 4.46
C LEU A 923 -8.53 3.89 3.80
N PRO A 924 -7.39 3.27 4.18
CA PRO A 924 -6.99 1.96 3.63
C PRO A 924 -7.95 0.83 4.00
N LYS A 925 -8.71 0.98 5.10
CA LYS A 925 -9.69 0.00 5.59
C LYS A 925 -11.09 0.21 5.01
N THR A 926 -11.36 1.35 4.38
CA THR A 926 -12.67 1.70 3.82
C THR A 926 -12.65 1.71 2.29
N PRO A 927 -13.48 0.93 1.59
CA PRO A 927 -13.41 0.78 0.14
C PRO A 927 -13.88 2.02 -0.68
N ARG A 928 -14.30 3.11 -0.04
CA ARG A 928 -14.79 4.32 -0.71
C ARG A 928 -14.17 5.58 -0.07
N PHE A 929 -13.51 6.41 -0.88
CA PHE A 929 -12.98 7.70 -0.44
C PHE A 929 -14.01 8.84 -0.51
N SER A 930 -15.05 8.71 -1.35
CA SER A 930 -16.07 9.74 -1.55
C SER A 930 -16.83 10.19 -0.28
N PRO A 931 -17.15 9.33 0.72
CA PRO A 931 -17.76 9.78 1.97
C PRO A 931 -16.89 10.78 2.75
N TRP A 932 -15.57 10.64 2.72
CA TRP A 932 -14.64 11.54 3.41
C TRP A 932 -14.70 12.97 2.85
N TYR A 933 -14.86 13.11 1.53
CA TYR A 933 -15.04 14.41 0.88
C TYR A 933 -16.42 15.02 1.15
N ILE A 934 -17.48 14.21 1.11
CA ILE A 934 -18.86 14.71 1.31
C ILE A 934 -19.08 15.11 2.76
N VAL A 935 -18.75 14.22 3.72
CA VAL A 935 -18.88 14.51 5.16
C VAL A 935 -17.93 15.64 5.55
N GLY A 936 -16.68 15.61 5.07
CA GLY A 936 -15.69 16.65 5.34
C GLY A 936 -16.16 18.04 4.89
N SER A 937 -16.53 18.18 3.61
CA SER A 937 -17.02 19.45 3.06
C SER A 937 -18.36 19.91 3.69
N THR A 938 -19.24 18.98 4.08
CA THR A 938 -20.47 19.29 4.83
C THR A 938 -20.14 19.91 6.19
N LEU A 939 -19.17 19.37 6.93
CA LEU A 939 -18.75 19.90 8.23
C LEU A 939 -18.07 21.27 8.09
N VAL A 940 -17.23 21.47 7.07
CA VAL A 940 -16.66 22.79 6.75
C VAL A 940 -17.78 23.80 6.38
N LEU A 941 -18.77 23.39 5.59
CA LEU A 941 -19.92 24.22 5.23
C LEU A 941 -20.74 24.64 6.45
N ILE A 942 -21.07 23.71 7.34
CA ILE A 942 -21.78 24.02 8.59
C ILE A 942 -20.93 24.95 9.48
N GLY A 943 -19.66 24.64 9.67
CA GLY A 943 -18.76 25.44 10.51
C GLY A 943 -18.56 26.86 9.99
N THR A 944 -18.38 27.05 8.68
CA THR A 944 -18.25 28.37 8.04
C THR A 944 -19.56 29.15 8.02
N ALA A 945 -20.71 28.49 7.84
CA ALA A 945 -22.03 29.10 7.98
C ALA A 945 -22.27 29.60 9.42
N LEU A 946 -21.82 28.84 10.42
CA LEU A 946 -21.87 29.27 11.82
C LEU A 946 -20.89 30.42 12.11
N MET A 947 -19.67 30.40 11.57
CA MET A 947 -18.73 31.53 11.64
C MET A 947 -19.29 32.82 11.05
N TYR A 948 -20.09 32.76 9.98
CA TYR A 948 -20.79 33.94 9.43
C TYR A 948 -21.78 34.58 10.42
N THR A 949 -22.24 33.86 11.46
CA THR A 949 -23.09 34.42 12.53
C THR A 949 -22.31 35.12 13.65
N VAL A 950 -20.97 35.03 13.66
CA VAL A 950 -20.12 35.59 14.73
C VAL A 950 -20.16 37.12 14.70
N ASN A 951 -20.45 37.69 15.87
CA ASN A 951 -20.46 39.11 16.17
C ASN A 951 -19.63 39.41 17.44
N GLU A 952 -19.59 40.66 17.86
CA GLU A 952 -18.87 41.16 19.04
C GLU A 952 -19.36 40.57 20.39
N ASP A 953 -20.60 40.07 20.45
CA ASP A 953 -21.20 39.48 21.66
C ASP A 953 -21.17 37.94 21.70
N THR A 954 -20.74 37.29 20.61
CA THR A 954 -20.79 35.82 20.48
C THR A 954 -19.93 35.14 21.57
N ASN A 955 -20.46 34.11 22.25
CA ASN A 955 -19.70 33.41 23.28
C ASN A 955 -18.49 32.67 22.67
N ASN A 956 -17.31 32.82 23.28
CA ASN A 956 -16.07 32.12 22.90
C ASN A 956 -16.27 30.60 22.72
N ALA A 957 -17.11 29.97 23.56
CA ALA A 957 -17.44 28.55 23.44
C ALA A 957 -18.07 28.18 22.08
N ASN A 958 -18.88 29.07 21.51
CA ASN A 958 -19.47 28.87 20.18
C ASN A 958 -18.38 28.95 19.11
N ILE A 959 -17.50 29.95 19.17
CA ILE A 959 -16.39 30.13 18.23
C ILE A 959 -15.48 28.88 18.25
N TYR A 960 -15.16 28.33 19.43
CA TYR A 960 -14.41 27.09 19.54
C TYR A 960 -15.15 25.88 18.93
N GLY A 961 -16.46 25.76 19.14
CA GLY A 961 -17.27 24.71 18.53
C GLY A 961 -17.28 24.79 16.99
N TYR A 962 -17.40 26.01 16.45
CA TYR A 962 -17.37 26.25 15.00
C TYR A 962 -15.99 25.90 14.42
N ASN A 963 -14.91 26.28 15.12
CA ASN A 963 -13.54 25.92 14.77
C ASN A 963 -13.30 24.41 14.76
N ILE A 964 -13.83 23.67 15.73
CA ILE A 964 -13.73 22.21 15.77
C ILE A 964 -14.44 21.60 14.56
N LEU A 965 -15.64 22.07 14.18
CA LEU A 965 -16.35 21.57 13.00
C LEU A 965 -15.56 21.79 11.70
N ILE A 966 -14.96 22.97 11.52
CA ILE A 966 -14.11 23.28 10.37
C ILE A 966 -12.84 22.41 10.37
N GLY A 967 -12.22 22.23 11.55
CA GLY A 967 -11.00 21.43 11.71
C GLY A 967 -11.23 19.96 11.37
N VAL A 968 -12.26 19.33 11.97
CA VAL A 968 -12.67 17.96 11.63
C VAL A 968 -13.00 17.85 10.14
N GLY A 969 -13.81 18.78 9.63
CA GLY A 969 -14.24 18.76 8.22
C GLY A 969 -13.07 18.78 7.23
N ALA A 970 -12.12 19.70 7.39
CA ALA A 970 -10.94 19.78 6.53
C ALA A 970 -10.00 18.57 6.71
N GLY A 971 -9.85 18.09 7.94
CA GLY A 971 -9.00 16.93 8.25
C GLY A 971 -9.45 15.61 7.59
N CYS A 972 -10.73 15.51 7.20
CA CYS A 972 -11.24 14.38 6.43
C CYS A 972 -10.60 14.25 5.04
N TYR A 973 -10.24 15.37 4.38
CA TYR A 973 -9.86 15.35 2.95
C TYR A 973 -8.57 16.10 2.56
N ILE A 974 -8.02 16.97 3.41
CA ILE A 974 -6.84 17.79 3.05
C ILE A 974 -5.55 16.96 2.85
N VAL A 975 -5.31 15.93 3.68
CA VAL A 975 -4.18 14.99 3.50
C VAL A 975 -4.58 13.80 2.63
N THR A 976 -5.80 13.26 2.82
CA THR A 976 -6.40 12.17 2.05
C THR A 976 -6.26 12.35 0.54
N GLY A 977 -6.40 13.58 0.04
CA GLY A 977 -6.25 13.87 -1.39
C GLY A 977 -4.88 13.53 -1.96
N PHE A 978 -3.80 13.74 -1.21
CA PHE A 978 -2.46 13.33 -1.64
C PHE A 978 -2.31 11.80 -1.68
N THR A 979 -3.00 11.05 -0.81
CA THR A 979 -2.97 9.58 -0.85
C THR A 979 -3.81 9.02 -1.99
N VAL A 980 -5.05 9.50 -2.15
CA VAL A 980 -5.97 9.00 -3.19
C VAL A 980 -5.49 9.36 -4.60
N VAL A 981 -4.89 10.54 -4.82
CA VAL A 981 -4.47 10.91 -6.18
C VAL A 981 -3.39 9.96 -6.70
N GLN A 982 -2.57 9.37 -5.82
CA GLN A 982 -1.51 8.45 -6.18
C GLN A 982 -2.01 7.08 -6.66
N SER A 983 -3.23 6.66 -6.28
CA SER A 983 -3.86 5.44 -6.80
C SER A 983 -4.73 5.68 -8.05
N LEU A 984 -5.03 6.94 -8.37
CA LEU A 984 -5.77 7.35 -9.58
C LEU A 984 -4.87 7.62 -10.80
N VAL A 985 -3.54 7.64 -10.62
CA VAL A 985 -2.57 7.91 -11.69
C VAL A 985 -1.61 6.72 -11.89
N PRO A 986 -1.06 6.51 -13.09
CA PRO A 986 0.01 5.54 -13.31
C PRO A 986 1.24 5.84 -12.43
N ALA A 987 1.99 4.80 -12.07
CA ALA A 987 3.18 4.91 -11.20
C ALA A 987 4.29 5.87 -11.72
N ALA A 988 4.29 6.19 -13.02
CA ALA A 988 5.19 7.18 -13.61
C ALA A 988 4.76 8.64 -13.33
N ASP A 989 3.46 8.88 -13.12
CA ASP A 989 2.87 10.20 -12.92
C ASP A 989 2.54 10.50 -11.45
N THR A 990 2.78 9.57 -10.53
CA THR A 990 2.59 9.74 -9.08
C THR A 990 3.26 11.02 -8.54
N ALA A 991 4.52 11.28 -8.94
CA ALA A 991 5.24 12.50 -8.53
C ALA A 991 4.65 13.78 -9.16
N ASN A 992 4.23 13.71 -10.43
CA ASN A 992 3.55 14.80 -11.12
C ASN A 992 2.20 15.13 -10.46
N ALA A 993 1.44 14.11 -10.05
CA ALA A 993 0.14 14.23 -9.40
C ALA A 993 0.26 14.89 -8.02
N VAL A 994 1.23 14.45 -7.20
CA VAL A 994 1.54 15.09 -5.92
C VAL A 994 1.94 16.55 -6.13
N ALA A 995 2.82 16.85 -7.09
CA ALA A 995 3.23 18.23 -7.39
C ALA A 995 2.05 19.12 -7.82
N THR A 996 1.10 18.61 -8.61
CA THR A 996 -0.11 19.35 -9.01
C THR A 996 -1.15 19.49 -7.89
N MET A 997 -1.18 18.58 -6.90
CA MET A 997 -1.95 18.78 -5.67
C MET A 997 -1.33 19.87 -4.77
N THR A 998 0.00 19.85 -4.59
CA THR A 998 0.71 20.85 -3.75
C THR A 998 0.57 22.26 -4.31
N ILE A 999 0.67 22.44 -5.63
CA ILE A 999 0.48 23.77 -6.23
C ILE A 999 -0.98 24.23 -6.18
N ALA A 1000 -1.97 23.33 -6.29
CA ALA A 1000 -3.37 23.69 -6.10
C ALA A 1000 -3.63 24.15 -4.66
N GLN A 1001 -3.04 23.48 -3.67
CA GLN A 1001 -3.08 23.88 -2.26
C GLN A 1001 -2.45 25.27 -2.05
N ASN A 1002 -1.22 25.49 -2.52
CA ASN A 1002 -0.52 26.78 -2.38
C ASN A 1002 -1.24 27.93 -3.12
N MET A 1003 -1.80 27.66 -4.31
CA MET A 1003 -2.61 28.64 -5.05
C MET A 1003 -3.88 29.01 -4.26
N GLY A 1004 -4.55 28.03 -3.65
CA GLY A 1004 -5.72 28.28 -2.80
C GLY A 1004 -5.37 29.17 -1.60
N MET A 1005 -4.27 28.84 -0.92
CA MET A 1005 -3.71 29.59 0.20
C MET A 1005 -3.45 31.05 -0.16
N VAL A 1006 -2.70 31.34 -1.24
CA VAL A 1006 -2.37 32.72 -1.61
C VAL A 1006 -3.60 33.49 -2.12
N VAL A 1007 -4.46 32.88 -2.92
CA VAL A 1007 -5.65 33.56 -3.48
C VAL A 1007 -6.65 33.93 -2.40
N PHE A 1008 -6.96 33.01 -1.48
CA PHE A 1008 -7.93 33.30 -0.42
C PHE A 1008 -7.41 34.36 0.56
N LEU A 1009 -6.13 34.28 0.94
CA LEU A 1009 -5.52 35.27 1.83
C LEU A 1009 -5.47 36.66 1.19
N SER A 1010 -5.17 36.73 -0.11
CA SER A 1010 -5.19 37.98 -0.89
C SER A 1010 -6.61 38.57 -0.97
N VAL A 1011 -7.59 37.76 -1.39
CA VAL A 1011 -8.98 38.22 -1.55
C VAL A 1011 -9.58 38.66 -0.22
N CYS A 1012 -9.41 37.88 0.85
CA CYS A 1012 -9.92 38.23 2.16
C CYS A 1012 -9.21 39.46 2.75
N GLY A 1013 -7.90 39.58 2.51
CA GLY A 1013 -7.10 40.78 2.76
C GLY A 1013 -7.74 42.03 2.18
N THR A 1014 -7.91 42.03 0.86
CA THR A 1014 -8.50 43.12 0.09
C THR A 1014 -9.94 43.40 0.49
N VAL A 1015 -10.78 42.37 0.68
CA VAL A 1015 -12.19 42.50 1.10
C VAL A 1015 -12.30 43.12 2.49
N PHE A 1016 -11.55 42.61 3.46
CA PHE A 1016 -11.51 43.16 4.82
C PHE A 1016 -11.11 44.63 4.79
N GLN A 1017 -9.99 44.95 4.14
CA GLN A 1017 -9.44 46.30 4.16
C GLN A 1017 -10.34 47.31 3.41
N ASN A 1018 -10.79 47.01 2.19
CA ASN A 1018 -11.71 47.86 1.43
C ASN A 1018 -13.02 48.08 2.19
N THR A 1019 -13.57 47.03 2.81
CA THR A 1019 -14.84 47.12 3.55
C THR A 1019 -14.66 47.91 4.84
N ALA A 1020 -13.63 47.62 5.64
CA ALA A 1020 -13.41 48.27 6.92
C ALA A 1020 -13.17 49.78 6.75
N ILE A 1021 -12.33 50.19 5.79
CA ILE A 1021 -12.11 51.62 5.47
C ILE A 1021 -13.43 52.29 5.06
N LYS A 1022 -14.23 51.63 4.21
CA LYS A 1022 -15.51 52.16 3.73
C LYS A 1022 -16.54 52.26 4.86
N GLU A 1023 -16.75 51.22 5.66
CA GLU A 1023 -17.77 51.16 6.70
C GLU A 1023 -17.41 52.09 7.88
N VAL A 1024 -16.15 52.10 8.34
CA VAL A 1024 -15.68 53.04 9.36
C VAL A 1024 -15.74 54.50 8.86
N GLY A 1025 -15.33 54.78 7.62
CA GLY A 1025 -15.41 56.12 7.04
C GLY A 1025 -16.83 56.62 6.78
N GLN A 1026 -17.80 55.71 6.55
CA GLN A 1026 -19.22 56.04 6.48
C GLN A 1026 -19.83 56.29 7.87
N ALA A 1027 -19.37 55.58 8.89
CA ALA A 1027 -19.85 55.73 10.26
C ALA A 1027 -19.26 56.95 10.99
N LEU A 1028 -18.02 57.36 10.65
CA LEU A 1028 -17.30 58.50 11.23
C LEU A 1028 -16.77 59.44 10.14
N PRO A 1029 -17.64 60.09 9.35
CA PRO A 1029 -17.26 60.94 8.21
C PRO A 1029 -16.49 62.22 8.58
N GLN A 1030 -16.39 62.54 9.88
CA GLN A 1030 -15.61 63.65 10.42
C GLN A 1030 -14.10 63.37 10.51
N LEU A 1031 -13.69 62.11 10.41
CA LEU A 1031 -12.28 61.71 10.50
C LEU A 1031 -11.57 61.81 9.15
N SER A 1032 -10.27 62.12 9.19
CA SER A 1032 -9.44 62.09 7.99
C SER A 1032 -9.24 60.67 7.45
N PRO A 1033 -8.91 60.49 6.16
CA PRO A 1033 -8.61 59.19 5.59
C PRO A 1033 -7.49 58.44 6.35
N ASP A 1034 -6.49 59.16 6.85
CA ASP A 1034 -5.36 58.59 7.61
C ASP A 1034 -5.81 58.10 9.00
N GLU A 1035 -6.69 58.83 9.69
CA GLU A 1035 -7.29 58.40 10.97
C GLU A 1035 -8.22 57.19 10.79
N ILE A 1036 -9.05 57.17 9.74
CA ILE A 1036 -9.88 56.00 9.39
C ILE A 1036 -9.00 54.78 9.12
N THR A 1037 -7.90 54.99 8.41
CA THR A 1037 -6.89 53.98 8.07
C THR A 1037 -6.21 53.45 9.34
N GLU A 1038 -5.87 54.32 10.31
CA GLU A 1038 -5.35 53.91 11.62
C GLU A 1038 -6.39 53.20 12.51
N LEU A 1039 -7.69 53.50 12.36
CA LEU A 1039 -8.77 52.80 13.09
C LEU A 1039 -8.98 51.36 12.62
N VAL A 1040 -8.72 51.06 11.35
CA VAL A 1040 -8.80 49.69 10.80
C VAL A 1040 -7.71 48.77 11.39
N ALA A 1041 -6.69 49.31 12.06
CA ALA A 1041 -5.73 48.55 12.88
C ALA A 1041 -6.30 48.07 14.24
N GLY A 1042 -7.61 48.25 14.46
CA GLY A 1042 -8.33 47.74 15.61
C GLY A 1042 -8.02 48.45 16.94
N THR A 1043 -8.45 47.81 18.04
CA THR A 1043 -8.33 48.31 19.42
C THR A 1043 -6.92 48.74 19.86
N SER A 1044 -5.88 48.26 19.17
CA SER A 1044 -4.48 48.52 19.47
C SER A 1044 -3.97 49.91 19.06
N SER A 1045 -4.70 50.62 18.18
CA SER A 1045 -4.24 51.87 17.57
C SER A 1045 -4.43 53.11 18.46
N LYS A 1046 -3.63 54.17 18.23
CA LYS A 1046 -3.74 55.40 19.02
C LYS A 1046 -5.01 56.15 18.66
N ALA A 1047 -5.37 56.17 17.38
CA ALA A 1047 -6.65 56.66 16.90
C ALA A 1047 -7.82 55.96 17.61
N PHE A 1048 -7.79 54.64 17.79
CA PHE A 1048 -8.87 53.95 18.52
C PHE A 1048 -8.92 54.34 20.00
N GLN A 1049 -7.75 54.52 20.63
CA GLN A 1049 -7.64 54.89 22.04
C GLN A 1049 -8.05 56.35 22.32
N SER A 1050 -8.00 57.26 21.34
CA SER A 1050 -8.48 58.64 21.51
C SER A 1050 -10.01 58.79 21.36
N LEU A 1051 -10.70 57.84 20.72
CA LEU A 1051 -12.15 57.86 20.54
C LEU A 1051 -12.95 57.76 21.85
N SER A 1052 -14.13 58.36 21.86
CA SER A 1052 -15.12 58.20 22.94
C SER A 1052 -15.68 56.77 23.01
N PRO A 1053 -16.25 56.31 24.14
CA PRO A 1053 -16.80 54.96 24.27
C PRO A 1053 -17.86 54.60 23.21
N SER A 1054 -18.69 55.57 22.82
CA SER A 1054 -19.68 55.42 21.74
C SER A 1054 -19.03 55.25 20.37
N GLU A 1055 -18.00 56.03 20.05
CA GLU A 1055 -17.30 55.92 18.77
C GLU A 1055 -16.50 54.60 18.68
N ARG A 1056 -15.87 54.17 19.79
CA ARG A 1056 -15.19 52.86 19.86
C ARG A 1056 -16.13 51.69 19.58
N SER A 1057 -17.33 51.71 20.17
CA SER A 1057 -18.37 50.69 19.89
C SER A 1057 -18.77 50.72 18.41
N THR A 1058 -19.00 51.89 17.84
CA THR A 1058 -19.29 52.05 16.41
C THR A 1058 -18.17 51.50 15.52
N VAL A 1059 -16.90 51.76 15.83
CA VAL A 1059 -15.76 51.22 15.07
C VAL A 1059 -15.70 49.69 15.18
N ILE A 1060 -15.85 49.12 16.37
CA ILE A 1060 -15.88 47.66 16.58
C ILE A 1060 -16.99 47.00 15.74
N MET A 1061 -18.20 47.55 15.72
CA MET A 1061 -19.32 47.02 14.94
C MET A 1061 -19.01 46.98 13.43
N ASN A 1062 -18.43 48.05 12.88
CA ASN A 1062 -18.09 48.14 11.46
C ASN A 1062 -16.90 47.23 11.09
N ILE A 1063 -15.87 47.13 11.95
CA ILE A 1063 -14.77 46.16 11.75
C ILE A 1063 -15.29 44.71 11.82
N THR A 1064 -16.24 44.42 12.72
CA THR A 1064 -16.90 43.12 12.83
C THR A 1064 -17.72 42.79 11.56
N SER A 1065 -18.43 43.77 11.00
CA SER A 1065 -19.12 43.63 9.72
C SER A 1065 -18.15 43.37 8.55
N ALA A 1066 -17.01 44.05 8.51
CA ALA A 1066 -15.95 43.79 7.51
C ALA A 1066 -15.36 42.36 7.64
N ILE A 1067 -15.11 41.86 8.84
CA ILE A 1067 -14.67 40.48 9.07
C ILE A 1067 -15.78 39.46 8.72
N ARG A 1068 -17.07 39.79 8.92
CA ARG A 1068 -18.18 38.94 8.48
C ARG A 1068 -18.21 38.73 6.97
N ASN A 1069 -17.76 39.69 6.16
CA ASN A 1069 -17.61 39.50 4.72
C ASN A 1069 -16.48 38.52 4.35
N VAL A 1070 -15.46 38.37 5.21
CA VAL A 1070 -14.44 37.30 5.10
C VAL A 1070 -15.05 35.93 5.43
N TRP A 1071 -15.87 35.83 6.48
CA TRP A 1071 -16.60 34.58 6.77
C TRP A 1071 -17.55 34.17 5.63
N LEU A 1072 -18.21 35.14 4.97
CA LEU A 1072 -19.05 34.90 3.80
C LEU A 1072 -18.26 34.29 2.63
N TRP A 1073 -17.02 34.73 2.41
CA TRP A 1073 -16.15 34.16 1.38
C TRP A 1073 -15.87 32.67 1.64
N PHE A 1074 -15.60 32.29 2.90
CA PHE A 1074 -15.41 30.89 3.27
C PHE A 1074 -16.68 30.06 3.15
N LEU A 1075 -17.84 30.63 3.49
CA LEU A 1075 -19.14 29.98 3.30
C LEU A 1075 -19.40 29.66 1.82
N VAL A 1076 -19.14 30.60 0.91
CA VAL A 1076 -19.27 30.37 -0.55
C VAL A 1076 -18.28 29.30 -1.02
N ALA A 1077 -17.03 29.35 -0.57
CA ALA A 1077 -16.02 28.35 -0.92
C ALA A 1077 -16.34 26.94 -0.38
N ALA A 1078 -16.88 26.85 0.83
CA ALA A 1078 -17.31 25.58 1.43
C ALA A 1078 -18.55 25.01 0.72
N ALA A 1079 -19.50 25.87 0.32
CA ALA A 1079 -20.65 25.46 -0.49
C ALA A 1079 -20.23 24.93 -1.86
N LEU A 1080 -19.23 25.54 -2.50
CA LEU A 1080 -18.62 25.03 -3.73
C LEU A 1080 -17.91 23.69 -3.48
N SER A 1081 -17.11 23.56 -2.41
CA SER A 1081 -16.45 22.30 -2.04
C SER A 1081 -17.46 21.17 -1.85
N PHE A 1082 -18.56 21.43 -1.14
CA PHE A 1082 -19.66 20.48 -0.99
C PHE A 1082 -20.32 20.12 -2.32
N ALA A 1083 -20.71 21.10 -3.13
CA ALA A 1083 -21.35 20.87 -4.43
C ALA A 1083 -20.47 20.02 -5.37
N PHE A 1084 -19.17 20.30 -5.43
CA PHE A 1084 -18.21 19.52 -6.22
C PHE A 1084 -17.80 18.19 -5.55
N SER A 1085 -18.12 17.94 -4.27
CA SER A 1085 -17.92 16.63 -3.65
C SER A 1085 -18.96 15.60 -4.10
N LEU A 1086 -20.18 16.03 -4.45
CA LEU A 1086 -21.27 15.13 -4.86
C LEU A 1086 -20.97 14.33 -6.13
N PRO A 1087 -20.36 14.89 -7.20
CA PRO A 1087 -19.88 14.11 -8.34
C PRO A 1087 -18.92 12.98 -7.97
N LEU A 1088 -18.12 13.09 -6.89
CA LEU A 1088 -17.23 12.02 -6.44
C LEU A 1088 -18.03 10.82 -5.89
N ALA A 1089 -19.26 11.02 -5.40
CA ALA A 1089 -20.19 9.95 -5.06
C ALA A 1089 -20.68 9.23 -6.33
N VAL A 1090 -21.08 9.99 -7.36
CA VAL A 1090 -21.62 9.44 -8.60
C VAL A 1090 -20.55 8.69 -9.39
N SER A 1091 -19.35 9.25 -9.52
CA SER A 1091 -18.22 8.57 -10.17
C SER A 1091 -17.61 7.43 -9.35
N SER A 1092 -18.10 7.17 -8.13
CA SER A 1092 -17.85 5.92 -7.39
C SER A 1092 -19.06 4.97 -7.35
N CYS A 1093 -20.15 5.33 -8.05
CA CYS A 1093 -21.33 4.49 -8.30
C CYS A 1093 -21.48 4.10 -9.79
N THR A 1094 -20.80 4.76 -10.73
CA THR A 1094 -20.76 4.41 -12.15
C THR A 1094 -19.47 3.67 -12.51
N PRO A 1095 -19.51 2.44 -13.05
CA PRO A 1095 -18.32 1.73 -13.55
C PRO A 1095 -17.65 2.41 -14.76
N GLU A 1096 -18.37 3.31 -15.44
CA GLU A 1096 -17.95 3.95 -16.69
C GLU A 1096 -17.45 5.38 -16.45
N LEU A 1097 -16.13 5.55 -16.33
CA LEU A 1097 -15.45 6.84 -16.60
C LEU A 1097 -13.98 6.63 -16.98
N SER A 1098 -13.74 5.64 -17.84
CA SER A 1098 -12.44 5.36 -18.44
C SER A 1098 -12.11 6.35 -19.57
N TYR A 1099 -11.30 7.37 -19.26
CA TYR A 1099 -10.25 7.93 -20.13
C TYR A 1099 -10.48 7.93 -21.65
N ASP A 1100 -11.44 8.74 -22.12
CA ASP A 1100 -11.58 9.03 -23.55
C ASP A 1100 -10.70 10.23 -23.92
N LEU A 1101 -9.37 10.01 -24.05
CA LEU A 1101 -8.35 11.09 -23.96
C LEU A 1101 -7.19 11.07 -24.97
N ALA A 1102 -7.35 10.45 -26.14
CA ALA A 1102 -6.78 11.05 -27.36
C ALA A 1102 -7.79 12.13 -27.81
N ASP A 1103 -7.47 13.43 -27.87
CA ASP A 1103 -6.39 14.03 -28.69
C ASP A 1103 -5.30 14.83 -27.94
#